data_AF-A0AAU0SM08-F1
#
_entry.id   AF-A0AAU0SM08-F1
#
_cell.length_a   1.000
_cell.length_b   1.000
_cell.length_c   1.000
_cell.angle_alpha   90.00
_cell.angle_beta   90.00
_cell.angle_gamma   90.00
#
_symmetry.space_group_name_H-M   'P 1'
#
loop_
_entity.id
_entity.type
_entity.pdbx_description
1 polymer ?
#
loop_
_entity_poly.entity_id
_entity_poly.type
_entity_poly.pdbx_seq_one_letter_code
_entity_poly.pdbx_strand_id
1 'polypeptide(L)'
;MQLSSSALTSTTHNAYFEDTRNTSVSQDSSSRSFAMSRTRREAPGNEAVLSTSDRAQADSELAARYAEALESRARDEHTIIPNIPDASSLGQWRTQLRNTFADPYLAYVLKRQGLDPTTMEIAPDGTLSVKEKNGAIARFTLKDHPRWALYAGPILAALKAYAPDGISYSAVRADSVPLKLIAQFYGETIHNDSTEDRARAQALQKNNAFATSGVGQARSEETLMLQKQQLADRRDLQAFQDALVEANAKVGKYLDQQERLHQSNLSFRPGFQPPYDREAGFLSYLQSQLFTIGPESGFHLDNQPMAGRQVNLLQFMTANGWKHPVNTEEMRQIGLSLAELQYPQRRQDLGGGLAWPTPLDTTQQQAIYDAVSYNAMGLPEFDQLKLSQNAFGYLTQTIQWSEAELKDPRQAILRLLQSPAAQSLGEALRDKFEGVGSVEDWVLSALQIGLNQDALWKPGEKNKVAGFDLSARENWGKPLSFVLKGLTDHLSKSYGGNAPVAAYLPLSHHAPELLVKDVPDHVTYGSPGWVSLKSIVAKAEMRSPGVAATKTYEQLLKDDLRPIDDAGIQVEALAAREGLIHWAVADGAIEKREDNNYTDEEIERAGVLANERFELLTTASEAQRTILHSRSELGLSILRAP
;
A
#
# COMPACT_ATOMS: atom_id res chain seq x y z
N MET A 1 -9.78 -26.00 -17.49
CA MET A 1 -10.02 -25.03 -16.39
C MET A 1 -10.99 -23.98 -16.91
N GLN A 2 -12.07 -23.77 -16.17
CA GLN A 2 -13.12 -22.79 -16.49
C GLN A 2 -12.61 -21.39 -16.16
N LEU A 3 -12.51 -20.51 -17.15
CA LEU A 3 -12.76 -19.10 -16.90
C LEU A 3 -14.29 -19.02 -16.69
N SER A 4 -14.76 -18.62 -15.50
CA SER A 4 -16.19 -18.47 -15.25
C SER A 4 -16.77 -17.50 -16.30
N SER A 5 -17.87 -17.87 -16.97
CA SER A 5 -18.58 -16.98 -17.90
C SER A 5 -18.92 -15.62 -17.27
N SER A 6 -19.06 -15.57 -15.94
CA SER A 6 -19.24 -14.36 -15.14
C SER A 6 -18.06 -13.36 -15.18
N ALA A 7 -16.83 -13.84 -15.36
CA ALA A 7 -15.64 -12.97 -15.42
C ALA A 7 -15.55 -12.26 -16.78
N LEU A 8 -15.86 -12.98 -17.88
CA LEU A 8 -15.90 -12.38 -19.22
C LEU A 8 -17.10 -11.46 -19.41
N THR A 9 -18.29 -11.85 -18.92
CA THR A 9 -19.50 -11.00 -18.97
C THR A 9 -19.43 -9.79 -18.02
N SER A 10 -18.79 -9.89 -16.85
CA SER A 10 -18.52 -8.71 -16.00
C SER A 10 -17.49 -7.77 -16.61
N THR A 11 -16.45 -8.31 -17.27
CA THR A 11 -15.43 -7.49 -17.92
C THR A 11 -16.01 -6.72 -19.12
N THR A 12 -16.93 -7.32 -19.88
CA THR A 12 -17.66 -6.63 -20.95
C THR A 12 -18.74 -5.69 -20.42
N HIS A 13 -19.51 -6.05 -19.37
CA HIS A 13 -20.51 -5.15 -18.76
C HIS A 13 -19.87 -3.93 -18.10
N ASN A 14 -18.75 -4.08 -17.38
CA ASN A 14 -18.05 -2.95 -16.74
C ASN A 14 -17.38 -2.00 -17.75
N ALA A 15 -17.23 -2.42 -19.02
CA ALA A 15 -16.74 -1.55 -20.11
C ALA A 15 -17.84 -0.65 -20.69
N TYR A 16 -19.13 -0.89 -20.38
CA TYR A 16 -20.25 -0.03 -20.73
C TYR A 16 -20.52 0.97 -19.60
N PHE A 17 -20.14 2.23 -19.79
CA PHE A 17 -20.54 3.32 -18.91
C PHE A 17 -21.89 3.90 -19.40
N GLU A 18 -22.85 4.08 -18.48
CA GLU A 18 -24.01 4.94 -18.74
C GLU A 18 -23.57 6.41 -18.81
N ASP A 19 -23.94 7.04 -19.92
CA ASP A 19 -23.71 8.44 -20.29
C ASP A 19 -24.41 9.38 -19.28
N THR A 20 -23.68 9.88 -18.26
CA THR A 20 -24.18 10.98 -17.41
C THR A 20 -24.08 12.29 -18.18
N ARG A 21 -25.10 12.56 -19.00
CA ARG A 21 -25.28 13.82 -19.72
C ARG A 21 -25.37 14.99 -18.75
N ASN A 22 -24.29 15.74 -18.67
CA ASN A 22 -24.19 17.00 -17.97
C ASN A 22 -24.99 18.07 -18.74
N THR A 23 -26.28 18.24 -18.40
CA THR A 23 -27.11 19.32 -18.94
C THR A 23 -26.90 20.58 -18.10
N SER A 24 -26.02 21.44 -18.59
CA SER A 24 -25.87 22.81 -18.11
C SER A 24 -27.08 23.63 -18.56
N VAL A 25 -28.00 23.89 -17.63
CA VAL A 25 -29.04 24.91 -17.79
C VAL A 25 -28.62 26.14 -17.00
N SER A 26 -28.28 27.19 -17.74
CA SER A 26 -28.13 28.55 -17.26
C SER A 26 -29.43 29.05 -16.65
N GLN A 27 -29.41 29.49 -15.39
CA GLN A 27 -30.35 30.49 -14.90
C GLN A 27 -29.63 31.61 -14.16
N ASP A 28 -29.72 32.76 -14.81
CA ASP A 28 -29.35 34.10 -14.38
C ASP A 28 -30.38 34.61 -13.37
N SER A 29 -29.94 35.17 -12.22
CA SER A 29 -30.64 36.27 -11.53
C SER A 29 -29.90 36.76 -10.27
N SER A 30 -29.23 37.90 -10.44
CA SER A 30 -29.45 39.14 -9.68
C SER A 30 -29.22 39.16 -8.17
N SER A 31 -28.15 39.89 -7.85
CA SER A 31 -27.74 40.47 -6.57
C SER A 31 -28.86 41.04 -5.69
N ARG A 32 -28.85 40.69 -4.40
CA ARG A 32 -29.22 41.60 -3.30
C ARG A 32 -28.30 41.41 -2.09
N SER A 33 -27.45 42.40 -1.90
CA SER A 33 -26.67 42.64 -0.68
C SER A 33 -27.58 42.92 0.51
N PHE A 34 -27.46 42.11 1.57
CA PHE A 34 -27.83 42.52 2.92
C PHE A 34 -26.66 42.23 3.87
N ALA A 35 -26.04 43.31 4.32
CA ALA A 35 -25.11 43.31 5.42
C ALA A 35 -25.85 42.98 6.72
N MET A 36 -25.44 41.92 7.42
CA MET A 36 -25.72 41.74 8.85
C MET A 36 -24.50 41.16 9.57
N SER A 37 -23.84 42.06 10.29
CA SER A 37 -23.25 41.90 11.62
C SER A 37 -22.70 40.52 12.00
N ARG A 38 -21.36 40.41 12.00
CA ARG A 38 -20.60 39.33 12.65
C ARG A 38 -20.89 39.30 14.15
N THR A 39 -21.68 38.33 14.58
CA THR A 39 -21.66 37.85 15.97
C THR A 39 -20.60 36.75 16.06
N ARG A 40 -19.51 37.05 16.77
CA ARG A 40 -18.51 36.08 17.23
C ARG A 40 -19.25 34.94 17.96
N ARG A 41 -19.25 33.74 17.40
CA ARG A 41 -19.58 32.49 18.10
C ARG A 41 -18.30 31.70 18.31
N GLU A 42 -18.15 31.28 19.55
CA GLU A 42 -16.98 30.66 20.16
C GLU A 42 -16.58 29.35 19.46
N ALA A 43 -15.28 29.19 19.29
CA ALA A 43 -14.61 27.99 18.80
C ALA A 43 -14.54 26.90 19.89
N PRO A 44 -14.36 25.62 19.52
CA PRO A 44 -14.02 24.56 20.47
C PRO A 44 -12.56 24.75 20.92
N GLY A 45 -12.34 25.55 21.97
CA GLY A 45 -10.99 25.98 22.39
C GLY A 45 -10.53 25.49 23.76
N ASN A 46 -11.35 24.78 24.54
CA ASN A 46 -11.01 24.52 25.94
C ASN A 46 -10.09 23.30 26.16
N GLU A 47 -10.23 22.20 25.41
CA GLU A 47 -9.42 21.00 25.68
C GLU A 47 -7.95 21.14 25.25
N ALA A 48 -7.67 21.77 24.11
CA ALA A 48 -6.30 21.98 23.63
C ALA A 48 -5.51 23.01 24.48
N VAL A 49 -6.19 23.98 25.07
CA VAL A 49 -5.57 24.98 25.96
C VAL A 49 -5.28 24.38 27.34
N LEU A 50 -6.10 23.43 27.82
CA LEU A 50 -5.86 22.69 29.05
C LEU A 50 -4.73 21.65 28.88
N SER A 51 -4.69 20.91 27.77
CA SER A 51 -3.63 19.92 27.52
C SER A 51 -2.23 20.53 27.37
N THR A 52 -2.16 21.73 26.77
CA THR A 52 -0.90 22.48 26.64
C THR A 52 -0.41 23.03 27.97
N SER A 53 -1.31 23.46 28.88
CA SER A 53 -0.91 23.85 30.23
C SER A 53 -0.43 22.68 31.07
N ASP A 54 -1.12 21.52 30.99
CA ASP A 54 -0.76 20.32 31.74
C ASP A 54 0.60 19.75 31.31
N ARG A 55 0.89 19.79 30.00
CA ARG A 55 2.18 19.38 29.44
C ARG A 55 3.31 20.30 29.88
N ALA A 56 3.13 21.63 29.79
CA ALA A 56 4.14 22.59 30.19
C ALA A 56 4.45 22.47 31.70
N GLN A 57 3.42 22.24 32.52
CA GLN A 57 3.59 21.99 33.95
C GLN A 57 4.37 20.69 34.21
N ALA A 58 4.07 19.62 33.49
CA ALA A 58 4.78 18.34 33.62
C ALA A 58 6.24 18.42 33.12
N ASP A 59 6.51 19.21 32.08
CA ASP A 59 7.88 19.51 31.62
C ASP A 59 8.65 20.32 32.68
N SER A 60 7.97 21.24 33.37
CA SER A 60 8.54 22.02 34.47
C SER A 60 8.93 21.14 35.65
N GLU A 61 8.04 20.22 36.04
CA GLU A 61 8.31 19.23 37.08
C GLU A 61 9.50 18.33 36.70
N LEU A 62 9.57 17.91 35.44
CA LEU A 62 10.69 17.11 34.93
C LEU A 62 12.01 17.91 34.93
N ALA A 63 11.98 19.19 34.60
CA ALA A 63 13.14 20.07 34.65
C ALA A 63 13.71 20.20 36.07
N ALA A 64 12.85 20.31 37.08
CA ALA A 64 13.25 20.34 38.48
C ALA A 64 13.94 19.03 38.92
N ARG A 65 13.36 17.88 38.57
CA ARG A 65 13.94 16.55 38.84
C ARG A 65 15.29 16.35 38.14
N TYR A 66 15.38 16.82 36.88
CA TYR A 66 16.62 16.77 36.12
C TYR A 66 17.71 17.65 36.74
N ALA A 67 17.36 18.84 37.22
CA ALA A 67 18.30 19.72 37.92
C ALA A 67 18.82 19.08 39.23
N GLU A 68 17.94 18.46 40.04
CA GLU A 68 18.34 17.75 41.26
C GLU A 68 19.30 16.58 40.95
N ALA A 69 19.02 15.83 39.88
CA ALA A 69 19.89 14.75 39.44
C ALA A 69 21.23 15.25 38.89
N LEU A 70 21.27 16.41 38.23
CA LEU A 70 22.51 17.07 37.81
C LEU A 70 23.38 17.49 39.01
N GLU A 71 22.78 18.01 40.08
CA GLU A 71 23.52 18.44 41.28
C GLU A 71 24.07 17.27 42.11
N SER A 72 23.36 16.14 42.13
CA SER A 72 23.66 15.00 43.01
C SER A 72 24.51 13.90 42.37
N ARG A 73 24.75 13.95 41.06
CA ARG A 73 25.45 12.87 40.34
C ARG A 73 26.93 12.74 40.69
N ALA A 74 27.40 11.51 40.84
CA ALA A 74 28.81 11.18 41.05
C ALA A 74 29.63 11.13 39.72
N ARG A 75 29.26 11.96 38.73
CA ARG A 75 29.75 11.94 37.34
C ARG A 75 29.43 10.67 36.53
N ASP A 76 28.46 9.87 36.98
CA ASP A 76 27.94 8.74 36.20
C ASP A 76 26.93 9.21 35.15
N GLU A 77 27.19 8.91 33.88
CA GLU A 77 26.25 9.16 32.77
C GLU A 77 24.95 8.34 32.89
N HIS A 78 24.96 7.25 33.66
CA HIS A 78 23.82 6.36 33.88
C HIS A 78 22.95 6.75 35.07
N THR A 79 23.17 7.94 35.67
CA THR A 79 22.31 8.45 36.74
C THR A 79 20.85 8.33 36.35
N ILE A 80 20.05 7.65 37.17
CA ILE A 80 18.66 7.31 36.86
C ILE A 80 17.73 8.30 37.55
N ILE A 81 16.77 8.86 36.80
CA ILE A 81 15.74 9.75 37.32
C ILE A 81 14.41 8.97 37.42
N PRO A 82 13.88 8.73 38.63
CA PRO A 82 12.60 8.03 38.81
C PRO A 82 11.39 8.96 38.63
N ASN A 83 10.21 8.36 38.44
CA ASN A 83 8.90 9.03 38.42
C ASN A 83 8.82 10.14 37.38
N ILE A 84 9.04 9.78 36.11
CA ILE A 84 8.90 10.70 34.98
C ILE A 84 7.42 11.08 34.81
N PRO A 85 7.06 12.37 34.79
CA PRO A 85 5.68 12.79 34.55
C PRO A 85 5.18 12.34 33.17
N ASP A 86 4.11 11.55 33.10
CA ASP A 86 3.58 11.02 31.84
C ASP A 86 3.09 12.12 30.89
N ALA A 87 2.60 13.25 31.44
CA ALA A 87 2.13 14.39 30.66
C ALA A 87 3.26 15.24 30.05
N SER A 88 4.51 15.07 30.51
CA SER A 88 5.67 15.78 29.95
C SER A 88 5.89 15.40 28.49
N SER A 89 6.52 16.26 27.70
CA SER A 89 6.91 15.99 26.31
C SER A 89 7.62 14.64 26.18
N LEU A 90 8.61 14.40 27.05
CA LEU A 90 9.34 13.13 27.09
C LEU A 90 8.43 11.95 27.51
N GLY A 91 7.56 12.14 28.50
CA GLY A 91 6.61 11.13 28.99
C GLY A 91 5.58 10.72 27.94
N GLN A 92 5.09 11.67 27.15
CA GLN A 92 4.13 11.37 26.08
C GLN A 92 4.80 10.61 24.93
N TRP A 93 6.01 11.00 24.52
CA TRP A 93 6.79 10.27 23.50
C TRP A 93 7.17 8.86 23.98
N ARG A 94 7.53 8.72 25.25
CA ARG A 94 7.74 7.43 25.90
C ARG A 94 6.48 6.56 25.84
N THR A 95 5.35 7.13 26.20
CA THR A 95 4.05 6.43 26.19
C THR A 95 3.69 6.01 24.78
N GLN A 96 3.92 6.87 23.78
CA GLN A 96 3.69 6.54 22.38
C GLN A 96 4.56 5.36 21.95
N LEU A 97 5.87 5.36 22.26
CA LEU A 97 6.75 4.23 21.96
C LEU A 97 6.33 2.95 22.70
N ARG A 98 5.91 3.06 23.96
CA ARG A 98 5.36 1.93 24.73
C ARG A 98 4.12 1.35 24.04
N ASN A 99 3.23 2.21 23.52
CA ASN A 99 2.01 1.81 22.84
C ASN A 99 2.29 1.11 21.51
N THR A 100 3.32 1.52 20.76
CA THR A 100 3.72 0.83 19.52
C THR A 100 4.33 -0.54 19.81
N PHE A 101 5.12 -0.70 20.88
CA PHE A 101 5.62 -2.01 21.34
C PHE A 101 4.51 -2.92 21.88
N ALA A 102 3.42 -2.33 22.39
CA ALA A 102 2.25 -3.05 22.92
C ALA A 102 1.21 -3.39 21.85
N ASP A 103 1.53 -3.19 20.56
CA ASP A 103 0.60 -3.49 19.48
C ASP A 103 0.20 -4.99 19.48
N PRO A 104 -1.10 -5.31 19.60
CA PRO A 104 -1.57 -6.69 19.72
C PRO A 104 -1.18 -7.56 18.53
N TYR A 105 -1.17 -6.98 17.33
CA TYR A 105 -0.84 -7.70 16.11
C TYR A 105 0.65 -8.03 16.05
N LEU A 106 1.53 -7.05 16.36
CA LEU A 106 2.97 -7.31 16.50
C LEU A 106 3.24 -8.45 17.50
N ALA A 107 2.57 -8.40 18.66
CA ALA A 107 2.69 -9.45 19.66
C ALA A 107 2.19 -10.81 19.15
N TYR A 108 1.10 -10.85 18.39
CA TYR A 108 0.56 -12.07 17.78
C TYR A 108 1.54 -12.67 16.76
N VAL A 109 2.10 -11.87 15.86
CA VAL A 109 3.05 -12.33 14.83
C VAL A 109 4.31 -12.93 15.47
N LEU A 110 4.89 -12.25 16.45
CA LEU A 110 6.08 -12.72 17.15
C LEU A 110 5.79 -14.04 17.89
N LYS A 111 4.66 -14.12 18.60
CA LYS A 111 4.26 -15.36 19.30
C LYS A 111 4.07 -16.54 18.34
N ARG A 112 3.50 -16.31 17.15
CA ARG A 112 3.35 -17.38 16.13
C ARG A 112 4.67 -17.90 15.60
N GLN A 113 5.72 -17.09 15.65
CA GLN A 113 7.09 -17.49 15.29
C GLN A 113 7.86 -18.11 16.46
N GLY A 114 7.22 -18.27 17.64
CA GLY A 114 7.87 -18.80 18.83
C GLY A 114 8.78 -17.80 19.54
N LEU A 115 8.62 -16.50 19.26
CA LEU A 115 9.39 -15.41 19.85
C LEU A 115 8.65 -14.82 21.05
N ASP A 116 9.39 -14.29 22.03
CA ASP A 116 8.84 -13.62 23.20
C ASP A 116 8.82 -12.09 23.00
N PRO A 117 7.63 -11.47 22.79
CA PRO A 117 7.52 -10.02 22.58
C PRO A 117 8.03 -9.18 23.76
N THR A 118 8.11 -9.75 24.98
CA THR A 118 8.59 -9.01 26.16
C THR A 118 10.11 -8.82 26.16
N THR A 119 10.81 -9.48 25.24
CA THR A 119 12.27 -9.44 25.09
C THR A 119 12.73 -8.60 23.90
N MET A 120 11.80 -7.88 23.26
CA MET A 120 12.11 -7.03 22.11
C MET A 120 13.15 -5.97 22.46
N GLU A 121 14.11 -5.77 21.57
CA GLU A 121 15.10 -4.71 21.62
C GLU A 121 15.28 -4.15 20.21
N ILE A 122 15.23 -2.82 20.07
CA ILE A 122 15.41 -2.17 18.77
C ILE A 122 16.67 -1.33 18.82
N ALA A 123 17.59 -1.62 17.89
CA ALA A 123 18.84 -0.89 17.72
C ALA A 123 18.64 0.41 16.90
N PRO A 124 19.60 1.36 16.93
CA PRO A 124 19.52 2.63 16.20
C PRO A 124 19.29 2.49 14.69
N ASP A 125 19.84 1.42 14.10
CA ASP A 125 19.70 1.07 12.68
C ASP A 125 18.32 0.48 12.34
N GLY A 126 17.44 0.35 13.34
CA GLY A 126 16.11 -0.23 13.23
C GLY A 126 16.08 -1.75 13.25
N THR A 127 17.18 -2.42 13.60
CA THR A 127 17.20 -3.88 13.78
C THR A 127 16.43 -4.26 15.05
N LEU A 128 15.43 -5.13 14.90
CA LEU A 128 14.69 -5.74 16.01
C LEU A 128 15.35 -7.06 16.43
N SER A 129 15.70 -7.18 17.71
CA SER A 129 16.17 -8.41 18.34
C SER A 129 15.12 -8.95 19.28
N VAL A 130 14.78 -10.24 19.17
CA VAL A 130 13.78 -10.90 20.04
C VAL A 130 14.29 -12.27 20.44
N LYS A 131 14.11 -12.65 21.71
CA LYS A 131 14.50 -13.98 22.19
C LYS A 131 13.50 -15.04 21.73
N GLU A 132 14.05 -16.18 21.31
CA GLU A 132 13.33 -17.42 21.06
C GLU A 132 13.15 -18.21 22.35
N LYS A 133 12.20 -19.17 22.36
CA LYS A 133 11.96 -20.08 23.49
C LYS A 133 13.18 -20.92 23.89
N ASN A 134 14.12 -21.16 22.97
CA ASN A 134 15.36 -21.91 23.22
C ASN A 134 16.51 -21.04 23.77
N GLY A 135 16.29 -19.73 23.94
CA GLY A 135 17.29 -18.76 24.39
C GLY A 135 18.12 -18.10 23.28
N ALA A 136 17.96 -18.50 22.02
CA ALA A 136 18.57 -17.81 20.88
C ALA A 136 17.95 -16.43 20.64
N ILE A 137 18.65 -15.56 19.90
CA ILE A 137 18.18 -14.23 19.54
C ILE A 137 17.90 -14.20 18.04
N ALA A 138 16.63 -14.04 17.67
CA ALA A 138 16.23 -13.75 16.31
C ALA A 138 16.43 -12.26 16.03
N ARG A 139 17.04 -11.94 14.88
CA ARG A 139 17.31 -10.55 14.45
C ARG A 139 16.58 -10.26 13.15
N PHE A 140 15.79 -9.19 13.16
CA PHE A 140 15.03 -8.69 12.03
C PHE A 140 15.59 -7.33 11.62
N THR A 141 16.34 -7.31 10.52
CA THR A 141 16.85 -6.08 9.91
C THR A 141 15.81 -5.49 8.95
N LEU A 142 15.83 -4.18 8.74
CA LEU A 142 14.95 -3.51 7.76
C LEU A 142 15.23 -3.93 6.31
N LYS A 143 16.41 -4.54 6.07
CA LYS A 143 16.89 -5.00 4.78
C LYS A 143 16.46 -6.43 4.48
N ASP A 144 16.75 -7.36 5.39
CA ASP A 144 16.62 -8.80 5.14
C ASP A 144 15.23 -9.34 5.54
N HIS A 145 14.45 -8.53 6.26
CA HIS A 145 13.13 -8.91 6.77
C HIS A 145 12.07 -7.92 6.28
N PRO A 146 11.58 -8.05 5.02
CA PRO A 146 10.60 -7.15 4.45
C PRO A 146 9.35 -6.99 5.32
N ARG A 147 8.91 -8.06 5.98
CA ARG A 147 7.81 -8.00 6.93
C ARG A 147 8.09 -7.04 8.07
N TRP A 148 9.25 -7.13 8.73
CA TRP A 148 9.62 -6.19 9.80
C TRP A 148 9.68 -4.75 9.28
N ALA A 149 10.28 -4.53 8.11
CA ALA A 149 10.38 -3.20 7.52
C ALA A 149 9.02 -2.52 7.28
N LEU A 150 7.97 -3.30 7.02
CA LEU A 150 6.59 -2.81 6.90
C LEU A 150 6.01 -2.33 8.23
N TYR A 151 6.32 -3.00 9.33
CA TYR A 151 5.85 -2.63 10.69
C TYR A 151 6.70 -1.55 11.34
N ALA A 152 7.98 -1.49 11.00
CA ALA A 152 8.96 -0.72 11.73
C ALA A 152 8.71 0.80 11.62
N GLY A 153 8.16 1.30 10.50
CA GLY A 153 8.03 2.75 10.25
C GLY A 153 7.51 3.58 11.43
N PRO A 154 6.29 3.34 11.92
CA PRO A 154 5.74 4.05 13.08
C PRO A 154 6.54 3.81 14.38
N ILE A 155 7.07 2.60 14.58
CA ILE A 155 7.88 2.26 15.76
C ILE A 155 9.19 3.05 15.75
N LEU A 156 9.86 3.12 14.60
CA LEU A 156 11.11 3.82 14.39
C LEU A 156 10.92 5.33 14.44
N ALA A 157 9.78 5.84 13.97
CA ALA A 157 9.43 7.25 14.10
C ALA A 157 9.31 7.65 15.59
N ALA A 158 8.65 6.81 16.41
CA ALA A 158 8.58 7.02 17.86
C ALA A 158 9.94 6.81 18.54
N LEU A 159 10.73 5.81 18.09
CA LEU A 159 12.05 5.51 18.61
C LEU A 159 13.01 6.69 18.39
N LYS A 160 13.08 7.23 17.18
CA LYS A 160 13.93 8.38 16.83
C LYS A 160 13.60 9.61 17.67
N ALA A 161 12.33 9.80 18.01
CA ALA A 161 11.89 10.89 18.87
C ALA A 161 12.30 10.67 20.34
N TYR A 162 12.13 9.46 20.89
CA TYR A 162 12.35 9.18 22.32
C TYR A 162 13.76 8.68 22.66
N ALA A 163 14.24 7.64 21.98
CA ALA A 163 15.50 6.92 22.26
C ALA A 163 16.22 6.56 20.94
N PRO A 164 16.87 7.54 20.28
CA PRO A 164 17.50 7.34 18.98
C PRO A 164 18.67 6.34 19.03
N ASP A 165 19.27 6.12 20.20
CA ASP A 165 20.35 5.14 20.41
C ASP A 165 19.84 3.70 20.62
N GLY A 166 18.53 3.48 20.44
CA GLY A 166 17.89 2.18 20.64
C GLY A 166 17.36 1.97 22.05
N ILE A 167 16.45 1.01 22.21
CA ILE A 167 15.82 0.71 23.50
C ILE A 167 15.25 -0.71 23.56
N SER A 168 15.20 -1.27 24.77
CA SER A 168 14.53 -2.54 25.05
C SER A 168 13.09 -2.36 25.55
N TYR A 169 12.29 -3.41 25.38
CA TYR A 169 10.89 -3.50 25.83
C TYR A 169 10.74 -3.21 27.33
N SER A 170 11.70 -3.65 28.14
CA SER A 170 11.73 -3.42 29.58
C SER A 170 12.14 -1.98 29.90
N ALA A 171 13.16 -1.43 29.23
CA ALA A 171 13.62 -0.07 29.46
C ALA A 171 12.53 0.98 29.12
N VAL A 172 11.81 0.83 28.02
CA VAL A 172 10.70 1.75 27.68
C VAL A 172 9.57 1.73 28.72
N ARG A 173 9.44 0.66 29.51
CA ARG A 173 8.41 0.47 30.54
C ARG A 173 8.84 0.76 31.98
N ALA A 174 10.12 0.93 32.27
CA ALA A 174 10.61 1.14 33.63
C ALA A 174 10.21 2.51 34.20
N ASP A 175 9.78 2.67 35.44
CA ASP A 175 9.31 3.99 35.95
C ASP A 175 10.39 5.10 36.06
N SER A 176 11.59 4.83 35.54
CA SER A 176 12.77 5.67 35.61
C SER A 176 13.48 5.79 34.27
N VAL A 177 14.18 6.90 34.04
CA VAL A 177 14.89 7.19 32.78
C VAL A 177 16.33 7.66 33.05
N PRO A 178 17.33 7.22 32.28
CA PRO A 178 18.70 7.72 32.39
C PRO A 178 18.77 9.23 32.10
N LEU A 179 19.56 9.95 32.90
CA LEU A 179 19.82 11.39 32.76
C LEU A 179 20.27 11.74 31.34
N LYS A 180 21.12 10.89 30.73
CA LYS A 180 21.56 11.01 29.33
C LYS A 180 20.41 11.08 28.31
N LEU A 181 19.37 10.27 28.49
CA LEU A 181 18.23 10.25 27.58
C LEU A 181 17.42 11.54 27.67
N ILE A 182 17.23 12.06 28.89
CA ILE A 182 16.54 13.35 29.10
C ILE A 182 17.33 14.48 28.45
N ALA A 183 18.66 14.46 28.62
CA ALA A 183 19.53 15.46 28.03
C ALA A 183 19.44 15.44 26.50
N GLN A 184 19.52 14.26 25.89
CA GLN A 184 19.41 14.07 24.44
C GLN A 184 18.05 14.52 23.90
N PHE A 185 16.97 14.27 24.64
CA PHE A 185 15.61 14.65 24.23
C PHE A 185 15.41 16.17 24.20
N TYR A 186 15.85 16.87 25.25
CA TYR A 186 15.67 18.33 25.41
C TYR A 186 16.84 19.17 24.87
N GLY A 187 17.90 18.53 24.37
CA GLY A 187 19.09 19.21 23.86
C GLY A 187 19.97 19.82 24.96
N GLU A 188 19.89 19.26 26.17
CA GLU A 188 20.77 19.65 27.28
C GLU A 188 22.16 19.04 27.10
N THR A 189 23.17 19.75 27.61
CA THR A 189 24.56 19.26 27.64
C THR A 189 24.89 18.79 29.04
N ILE A 190 25.42 17.57 29.13
CA ILE A 190 25.96 17.00 30.36
C ILE A 190 27.44 17.35 30.42
N HIS A 191 27.86 18.19 31.36
CA HIS A 191 29.24 18.68 31.41
C HIS A 191 30.10 17.73 32.23
N ASN A 192 31.39 17.63 31.93
CA ASN A 192 32.33 16.89 32.81
C ASN A 192 32.80 17.74 34.01
N ASP A 193 32.32 18.99 34.10
CA ASP A 193 32.62 19.94 35.16
C ASP A 193 31.39 20.12 36.09
N SER A 194 31.57 19.77 37.37
CA SER A 194 30.54 19.92 38.41
C SER A 194 30.09 21.37 38.62
N THR A 195 30.94 22.34 38.31
CA THR A 195 30.63 23.77 38.45
C THR A 195 29.66 24.23 37.36
N GLU A 196 29.84 23.73 36.13
CA GLU A 196 28.96 24.01 34.99
C GLU A 196 27.61 23.31 35.15
N ASP A 197 27.61 22.03 35.56
CA ASP A 197 26.37 21.30 35.85
C ASP A 197 25.56 21.99 36.96
N ARG A 198 26.21 22.47 38.02
CA ARG A 198 25.54 23.20 39.10
C ARG A 198 24.98 24.53 38.62
N ALA A 199 25.71 25.27 37.79
CA ALA A 199 25.21 26.51 37.20
C ALA A 199 23.98 26.24 36.30
N ARG A 200 24.01 25.15 35.51
CA ARG A 200 22.88 24.75 34.67
C ARG A 200 21.68 24.29 35.49
N ALA A 201 21.89 23.50 36.53
CA ALA A 201 20.84 23.05 37.44
C ALA A 201 20.15 24.24 38.13
N GLN A 202 20.91 25.23 38.60
CA GLN A 202 20.35 26.48 39.16
C GLN A 202 19.55 27.27 38.12
N ALA A 203 20.00 27.31 36.86
CA ALA A 203 19.25 27.98 35.79
C ALA A 203 17.93 27.27 35.51
N LEU A 204 17.91 25.93 35.48
CA LEU A 204 16.70 25.14 35.30
C LEU A 204 15.73 25.29 36.46
N GLN A 205 16.22 25.30 37.71
CA GLN A 205 15.40 25.55 38.90
C GLN A 205 14.80 26.96 38.90
N LYS A 206 15.58 27.97 38.47
CA LYS A 206 15.11 29.37 38.41
C LYS A 206 14.04 29.58 37.34
N ASN A 207 14.22 28.98 36.16
CA ASN A 207 13.31 29.13 35.04
C ASN A 207 12.15 28.13 35.08
N ASN A 208 12.28 27.08 35.89
CA ASN A 208 11.38 25.94 36.00
C ASN A 208 11.04 25.30 34.63
N ALA A 209 11.99 25.28 33.70
CA ALA A 209 11.77 24.82 32.34
C ALA A 209 13.09 24.46 31.65
N PHE A 210 13.01 23.51 30.71
CA PHE A 210 14.07 23.26 29.74
C PHE A 210 14.18 24.41 28.72
N ALA A 211 15.34 24.53 28.06
CA ALA A 211 15.52 25.55 27.02
C ALA A 211 14.69 25.27 25.74
N THR A 212 14.33 24.01 25.50
CA THR A 212 13.46 23.58 24.40
C THR A 212 12.42 22.60 24.92
N SER A 213 11.29 22.43 24.23
CA SER A 213 10.30 21.38 24.54
C SER A 213 10.56 20.08 23.76
N GLY A 214 11.82 19.83 23.40
CA GLY A 214 12.28 18.76 22.51
C GLY A 214 13.08 19.31 21.33
N VAL A 215 14.11 18.58 20.88
CA VAL A 215 14.95 19.04 19.75
C VAL A 215 14.32 18.71 18.39
N GLY A 216 13.94 19.75 17.64
CA GLY A 216 13.60 19.68 16.21
C GLY A 216 12.13 19.37 15.86
N GLN A 217 11.77 19.58 14.59
CA GLN A 217 10.41 19.38 14.06
C GLN A 217 9.87 17.96 14.29
N ALA A 218 10.76 16.96 14.29
CA ALA A 218 10.44 15.55 14.53
C ALA A 218 9.89 15.22 15.93
N ARG A 219 10.07 16.12 16.91
CA ARG A 219 9.59 15.94 18.30
C ARG A 219 8.46 16.90 18.69
N SER A 220 7.92 17.61 17.70
CA SER A 220 6.82 18.55 17.86
C SER A 220 5.53 17.86 18.31
N GLU A 221 4.60 18.65 18.87
CA GLU A 221 3.27 18.18 19.24
C GLU A 221 2.48 17.68 18.05
N GLU A 222 2.52 18.39 16.93
CA GLU A 222 1.88 17.97 15.68
C GLU A 222 2.38 16.59 15.23
N THR A 223 3.68 16.34 15.30
CA THR A 223 4.26 15.03 14.93
C THR A 223 3.85 13.93 15.90
N LEU A 224 3.79 14.22 17.20
CA LEU A 224 3.32 13.27 18.21
C LEU A 224 1.84 12.92 17.99
N MET A 225 0.98 13.92 17.77
CA MET A 225 -0.45 13.73 17.50
C MET A 225 -0.67 12.94 16.22
N LEU A 226 0.08 13.23 15.15
CA LEU A 226 0.04 12.46 13.91
C LEU A 226 0.42 10.99 14.14
N GLN A 227 1.46 10.71 14.93
CA GLN A 227 1.84 9.32 15.22
C GLN A 227 0.81 8.58 16.08
N LYS A 228 0.24 9.26 17.08
CA LYS A 228 -0.86 8.73 17.90
C LYS A 228 -2.06 8.37 17.03
N GLN A 229 -2.45 9.29 16.15
CA GLN A 229 -3.52 9.10 15.19
C GLN A 229 -3.27 7.91 14.27
N GLN A 230 -2.09 7.81 13.65
CA GLN A 230 -1.72 6.67 12.78
C GLN A 230 -1.78 5.32 13.51
N LEU A 231 -1.47 5.28 14.81
CA LEU A 231 -1.59 4.06 15.60
C LEU A 231 -3.04 3.76 15.94
N ALA A 232 -3.83 4.77 16.28
CA ALA A 232 -5.26 4.64 16.56
C ALA A 232 -6.05 4.19 15.32
N ASP A 233 -5.84 4.82 14.17
CA ASP A 233 -6.50 4.48 12.90
C ASP A 233 -6.21 3.02 12.49
N ARG A 234 -4.99 2.54 12.72
CA ARG A 234 -4.63 1.12 12.50
C ARG A 234 -5.37 0.18 13.44
N ARG A 235 -5.49 0.56 14.72
CA ARG A 235 -6.23 -0.23 15.71
C ARG A 235 -7.72 -0.27 15.39
N ASP A 236 -8.29 0.83 14.90
CA ASP A 236 -9.68 0.89 14.46
C ASP A 236 -9.92 -0.05 13.28
N LEU A 237 -9.00 -0.06 12.31
CA LEU A 237 -9.06 -0.98 11.18
C LEU A 237 -8.98 -2.45 11.63
N GLN A 238 -8.14 -2.76 12.62
CA GLN A 238 -8.07 -4.11 13.21
C GLN A 238 -9.37 -4.47 13.95
N ALA A 239 -9.88 -3.58 14.80
CA ALA A 239 -11.12 -3.78 15.53
C ALA A 239 -12.30 -3.99 14.57
N PHE A 240 -12.33 -3.25 13.47
CA PHE A 240 -13.29 -3.45 12.39
C PHE A 240 -13.17 -4.84 11.76
N GLN A 241 -11.96 -5.30 11.43
CA GLN A 241 -11.76 -6.64 10.87
C GLN A 241 -12.21 -7.75 11.83
N ASP A 242 -11.88 -7.63 13.11
CA ASP A 242 -12.28 -8.59 14.13
C ASP A 242 -13.82 -8.64 14.25
N ALA A 243 -14.46 -7.48 14.28
CA ALA A 243 -15.93 -7.36 14.29
C ALA A 243 -16.56 -7.91 13.00
N LEU A 244 -15.93 -7.73 11.84
CA LEU A 244 -16.39 -8.28 10.56
C LEU A 244 -16.32 -9.81 10.52
N VAL A 245 -15.25 -10.40 11.06
CA VAL A 245 -15.09 -11.86 11.20
C VAL A 245 -16.16 -12.43 12.14
N GLU A 246 -16.40 -11.77 13.27
CA GLU A 246 -17.44 -12.18 14.21
C GLU A 246 -18.84 -12.08 13.59
N ALA A 247 -19.11 -11.01 12.85
CA ALA A 247 -20.36 -10.80 12.12
C ALA A 247 -20.59 -11.90 11.07
N ASN A 248 -19.56 -12.21 10.26
CA ASN A 248 -19.64 -13.23 9.23
C ASN A 248 -19.96 -14.63 9.81
N ALA A 249 -19.45 -14.95 11.01
CA ALA A 249 -19.72 -16.22 11.68
C ALA A 249 -21.18 -16.36 12.17
N LYS A 250 -21.90 -15.26 12.35
CA LYS A 250 -23.23 -15.22 12.98
C LYS A 250 -24.36 -14.83 12.02
N VAL A 251 -24.06 -14.14 10.91
CA VAL A 251 -25.06 -13.56 10.00
C VAL A 251 -26.03 -14.59 9.42
N GLY A 252 -25.57 -15.80 9.06
CA GLY A 252 -26.45 -16.85 8.53
C GLY A 252 -27.56 -17.24 9.53
N LYS A 253 -27.19 -17.46 10.79
CA LYS A 253 -28.15 -17.78 11.86
C LYS A 253 -29.12 -16.64 12.13
N TYR A 254 -28.65 -15.40 12.05
CA TYR A 254 -29.48 -14.21 12.18
C TYR A 254 -30.51 -14.14 11.05
N LEU A 255 -30.10 -14.30 9.80
CA LEU A 255 -30.99 -14.27 8.64
C LEU A 255 -32.04 -15.38 8.70
N ASP A 256 -31.64 -16.60 9.03
CA ASP A 256 -32.57 -17.73 9.19
C ASP A 256 -33.57 -17.51 10.33
N GLN A 257 -33.19 -16.76 11.37
CA GLN A 257 -34.10 -16.37 12.44
C GLN A 257 -35.09 -15.30 11.96
N GLN A 258 -34.62 -14.24 11.29
CA GLN A 258 -35.48 -13.18 10.79
C GLN A 258 -36.50 -13.70 9.76
N GLU A 259 -36.08 -14.59 8.87
CA GLU A 259 -36.96 -15.20 7.88
C GLU A 259 -38.06 -16.04 8.55
N ARG A 260 -37.73 -16.82 9.59
CA ARG A 260 -38.72 -17.57 10.37
C ARG A 260 -39.72 -16.66 11.08
N LEU A 261 -39.26 -15.53 11.64
CA LEU A 261 -40.13 -14.53 12.25
C LEU A 261 -41.06 -13.90 11.20
N HIS A 262 -40.55 -13.59 10.01
CA HIS A 262 -41.33 -13.07 8.90
C HIS A 262 -42.41 -14.05 8.44
N GLN A 263 -42.06 -15.33 8.25
CA GLN A 263 -43.02 -16.40 7.90
C GLN A 263 -44.07 -16.63 8.99
N SER A 264 -43.69 -16.52 10.27
CA SER A 264 -44.63 -16.60 11.38
C SER A 264 -45.63 -15.44 11.33
N ASN A 265 -45.17 -14.21 11.10
CA ASN A 265 -46.02 -13.03 10.99
C ASN A 265 -47.01 -13.11 9.81
N LEU A 266 -46.58 -13.65 8.67
CA LEU A 266 -47.44 -13.97 7.52
C LEU A 266 -48.59 -14.91 7.90
N SER A 267 -48.32 -15.90 8.75
CA SER A 267 -49.33 -16.85 9.23
C SER A 267 -50.39 -16.18 10.12
N PHE A 268 -50.03 -15.11 10.83
CA PHE A 268 -50.95 -14.33 11.67
C PHE A 268 -51.66 -13.18 10.93
N ARG A 269 -51.14 -12.73 9.78
CA ARG A 269 -51.74 -11.68 8.93
C ARG A 269 -51.69 -12.07 7.45
N PRO A 270 -52.65 -12.88 6.97
CA PRO A 270 -52.70 -13.29 5.57
C PRO A 270 -53.05 -12.10 4.68
N GLY A 271 -52.09 -11.61 3.89
CA GLY A 271 -52.32 -10.58 2.88
C GLY A 271 -51.09 -9.71 2.58
N PHE A 272 -50.60 -9.78 1.34
CA PHE A 272 -49.71 -8.80 0.67
C PHE A 272 -48.40 -8.41 1.39
N GLN A 273 -47.78 -9.25 2.21
CA GLN A 273 -46.37 -9.00 2.57
C GLN A 273 -45.44 -9.62 1.51
N PRO A 274 -44.47 -8.85 0.97
CA PRO A 274 -43.47 -9.39 0.04
C PRO A 274 -42.62 -10.47 0.73
N PRO A 275 -41.94 -11.34 -0.03
CA PRO A 275 -40.94 -12.26 0.52
C PRO A 275 -39.93 -11.52 1.40
N TYR A 276 -39.39 -12.20 2.42
CA TYR A 276 -38.36 -11.61 3.27
C TYR A 276 -37.13 -11.25 2.43
N ASP A 277 -36.80 -9.96 2.41
CA ASP A 277 -35.61 -9.45 1.74
C ASP A 277 -34.37 -9.78 2.60
N ARG A 278 -33.68 -10.85 2.21
CA ARG A 278 -32.45 -11.29 2.88
C ARG A 278 -31.32 -10.28 2.75
N GLU A 279 -31.24 -9.50 1.67
CA GLU A 279 -30.20 -8.49 1.47
C GLU A 279 -30.43 -7.29 2.40
N ALA A 280 -31.66 -6.77 2.47
CA ALA A 280 -32.01 -5.73 3.43
C ALA A 280 -31.81 -6.20 4.89
N GLY A 281 -32.13 -7.47 5.16
CA GLY A 281 -31.84 -8.11 6.44
C GLY A 281 -30.35 -8.20 6.77
N PHE A 282 -29.52 -8.47 5.76
CA PHE A 282 -28.07 -8.55 5.89
C PHE A 282 -27.47 -7.17 6.21
N LEU A 283 -27.89 -6.12 5.50
CA LEU A 283 -27.47 -4.75 5.80
C LEU A 283 -27.94 -4.31 7.19
N SER A 284 -29.16 -4.65 7.59
CA SER A 284 -29.68 -4.39 8.95
C SER A 284 -28.84 -5.07 10.02
N TYR A 285 -28.38 -6.30 9.76
CA TYR A 285 -27.48 -7.02 10.66
C TYR A 285 -26.13 -6.31 10.84
N LEU A 286 -25.53 -5.85 9.74
CA LEU A 286 -24.27 -5.10 9.78
C LEU A 286 -24.43 -3.76 10.49
N GLN A 287 -25.56 -3.08 10.30
CA GLN A 287 -25.89 -1.84 11.00
C GLN A 287 -26.03 -2.04 12.52
N SER A 288 -26.41 -3.23 12.98
CA SER A 288 -26.51 -3.53 14.41
C SER A 288 -25.19 -3.94 15.06
N GLN A 289 -24.13 -4.21 14.28
CA GLN A 289 -22.83 -4.59 14.82
C GLN A 289 -22.02 -3.34 15.15
N LEU A 290 -21.87 -3.04 16.45
CA LEU A 290 -21.17 -1.86 16.96
C LEU A 290 -19.77 -2.22 17.45
N PHE A 291 -18.81 -1.32 17.22
CA PHE A 291 -17.49 -1.35 17.84
C PHE A 291 -17.04 0.08 18.19
N THR A 292 -16.00 0.20 19.02
CA THR A 292 -15.54 1.50 19.55
C THR A 292 -14.33 1.99 18.77
N ILE A 293 -14.36 3.25 18.36
CA ILE A 293 -13.26 3.96 17.72
C ILE A 293 -12.29 4.49 18.79
N GLY A 294 -10.99 4.38 18.52
CA GLY A 294 -9.92 4.79 19.41
C GLY A 294 -10.04 6.26 19.84
N PRO A 295 -9.66 6.62 21.08
CA PRO A 295 -9.77 7.99 21.58
C PRO A 295 -8.83 8.98 20.89
N GLU A 296 -7.78 8.49 20.23
CA GLU A 296 -6.83 9.32 19.45
C GLU A 296 -7.01 9.13 17.94
N SER A 297 -8.12 8.50 17.52
CA SER A 297 -8.41 8.22 16.11
C SER A 297 -8.70 9.49 15.33
N GLY A 298 -8.22 9.52 14.08
CA GLY A 298 -8.57 10.53 13.09
C GLY A 298 -9.82 10.18 12.30
N PHE A 299 -10.53 9.10 12.67
CA PHE A 299 -11.72 8.66 11.97
C PHE A 299 -12.87 9.65 12.12
N HIS A 300 -13.44 10.05 10.98
CA HIS A 300 -14.58 10.95 10.89
C HIS A 300 -15.74 10.29 10.17
N LEU A 301 -16.95 10.55 10.62
CA LEU A 301 -18.19 10.16 9.94
C LEU A 301 -19.01 11.43 9.69
N ASP A 302 -19.34 11.70 8.42
CA ASP A 302 -20.09 12.91 8.02
C ASP A 302 -19.45 14.21 8.56
N ASN A 303 -18.12 14.31 8.45
CA ASN A 303 -17.30 15.40 9.00
C ASN A 303 -17.35 15.57 10.53
N GLN A 304 -17.84 14.57 11.27
CA GLN A 304 -17.81 14.55 12.73
C GLN A 304 -16.71 13.61 13.23
N PRO A 305 -15.85 14.06 14.17
CA PRO A 305 -14.86 13.17 14.79
C PRO A 305 -15.58 12.11 15.62
N MET A 306 -15.21 10.86 15.43
CA MET A 306 -15.80 9.71 16.12
C MET A 306 -14.86 9.10 17.16
N ALA A 307 -13.75 9.77 17.49
CA ALA A 307 -12.81 9.35 18.51
C ALA A 307 -13.52 9.03 19.85
N GLY A 308 -13.28 7.81 20.38
CA GLY A 308 -13.89 7.31 21.61
C GLY A 308 -15.39 6.95 21.51
N ARG A 309 -16.02 7.08 20.34
CA ARG A 309 -17.45 6.78 20.12
C ARG A 309 -17.64 5.39 19.52
N GLN A 310 -18.88 4.89 19.63
CA GLN A 310 -19.27 3.67 18.92
C GLN A 310 -19.76 3.99 17.51
N VAL A 311 -19.37 3.14 16.56
CA VAL A 311 -19.86 3.14 15.18
C VAL A 311 -20.23 1.73 14.76
N ASN A 312 -21.16 1.60 13.81
CA ASN A 312 -21.45 0.29 13.23
C ASN A 312 -20.58 -0.03 12.02
N LEU A 313 -20.57 -1.30 11.62
CA LEU A 313 -19.76 -1.77 10.48
C LEU A 313 -20.07 -1.01 9.18
N LEU A 314 -21.35 -0.72 8.89
CA LEU A 314 -21.71 0.03 7.67
C LEU A 314 -21.24 1.48 7.72
N GLN A 315 -21.38 2.16 8.86
CA GLN A 315 -20.89 3.53 9.05
C GLN A 315 -19.38 3.61 8.85
N PHE A 316 -18.63 2.64 9.38
CA PHE A 316 -17.19 2.58 9.19
C PHE A 316 -16.82 2.36 7.72
N MET A 317 -17.51 1.46 7.01
CA MET A 317 -17.33 1.27 5.57
C MET A 317 -17.64 2.56 4.79
N THR A 318 -18.77 3.22 5.06
CA THR A 318 -19.19 4.45 4.38
C THR A 318 -18.17 5.56 4.51
N ALA A 319 -17.67 5.80 5.72
CA ALA A 319 -16.68 6.84 5.98
C ALA A 319 -15.33 6.58 5.30
N ASN A 320 -14.97 5.31 5.07
CA ASN A 320 -13.77 4.93 4.33
C ASN A 320 -14.00 4.83 2.81
N GLY A 321 -15.21 5.14 2.32
CA GLY A 321 -15.56 5.04 0.89
C GLY A 321 -15.69 3.61 0.38
N TRP A 322 -15.90 2.63 1.26
CA TRP A 322 -16.02 1.22 0.89
C TRP A 322 -17.45 0.85 0.53
N LYS A 323 -17.59 -0.06 -0.45
CA LYS A 323 -18.86 -0.65 -0.85
C LYS A 323 -19.41 -1.54 0.25
N HIS A 324 -20.73 -1.48 0.42
CA HIS A 324 -21.43 -2.31 1.39
C HIS A 324 -21.63 -3.71 0.80
N PRO A 325 -21.24 -4.78 1.52
CA PRO A 325 -21.47 -6.13 1.06
C PRO A 325 -22.97 -6.47 1.19
N VAL A 326 -23.52 -7.14 0.18
CA VAL A 326 -24.92 -7.61 0.21
C VAL A 326 -25.06 -9.08 0.63
N ASN A 327 -23.94 -9.80 0.75
CA ASN A 327 -23.91 -11.20 1.13
C ASN A 327 -22.59 -11.59 1.84
N THR A 328 -22.54 -12.82 2.36
CA THR A 328 -21.38 -13.36 3.09
C THR A 328 -20.12 -13.47 2.24
N GLU A 329 -20.27 -13.71 0.94
CA GLU A 329 -19.12 -13.81 0.04
C GLU A 329 -18.47 -12.43 -0.15
N GLU A 330 -19.25 -11.40 -0.42
CA GLU A 330 -18.75 -10.02 -0.50
C GLU A 330 -18.15 -9.54 0.82
N MET A 331 -18.77 -9.87 1.96
CA MET A 331 -18.20 -9.54 3.28
C MET A 331 -16.83 -10.20 3.48
N ARG A 332 -16.69 -11.47 3.08
CA ARG A 332 -15.43 -12.22 3.13
C ARG A 332 -14.37 -11.60 2.22
N GLN A 333 -14.76 -11.19 1.01
CA GLN A 333 -13.89 -10.53 0.03
C GLN A 333 -13.37 -9.18 0.54
N ILE A 334 -14.21 -8.39 1.21
CA ILE A 334 -13.78 -7.17 1.91
C ILE A 334 -12.76 -7.51 3.00
N GLY A 335 -13.05 -8.50 3.85
CA GLY A 335 -12.13 -8.93 4.90
C GLY A 335 -10.74 -9.33 4.36
N LEU A 336 -10.70 -10.06 3.24
CA LEU A 336 -9.44 -10.40 2.57
C LEU A 336 -8.72 -9.18 1.99
N SER A 337 -9.44 -8.28 1.34
CA SER A 337 -8.87 -7.08 0.72
C SER A 337 -8.24 -6.16 1.76
N LEU A 338 -8.91 -5.98 2.91
CA LEU A 338 -8.40 -5.15 4.00
C LEU A 338 -7.16 -5.77 4.66
N ALA A 339 -7.05 -7.10 4.69
CA ALA A 339 -5.84 -7.76 5.19
C ALA A 339 -4.63 -7.45 4.29
N GLU A 340 -4.81 -7.32 2.98
CA GLU A 340 -3.73 -6.88 2.07
C GLU A 340 -3.37 -5.40 2.27
N LEU A 341 -4.37 -4.52 2.44
CA LEU A 341 -4.18 -3.08 2.64
C LEU A 341 -3.52 -2.71 3.97
N GLN A 342 -3.75 -3.49 5.03
CA GLN A 342 -3.05 -3.30 6.30
C GLN A 342 -1.53 -3.51 6.18
N TYR A 343 -1.10 -4.31 5.21
CA TYR A 343 0.29 -4.73 5.04
C TYR A 343 0.79 -4.52 3.61
N PRO A 344 0.78 -3.25 3.11
CA PRO A 344 1.07 -2.96 1.71
C PRO A 344 2.52 -3.32 1.40
N GLN A 345 2.76 -4.23 0.45
CA GLN A 345 4.10 -4.70 0.09
C GLN A 345 4.83 -3.66 -0.80
N ARG A 346 5.05 -2.44 -0.30
CA ARG A 346 5.53 -1.26 -1.07
C ARG A 346 6.87 -1.41 -1.82
N ARG A 347 7.58 -2.54 -1.70
CA ARG A 347 8.91 -2.73 -2.30
C ARG A 347 8.92 -3.75 -3.44
N GLN A 348 7.76 -4.20 -3.93
CA GLN A 348 7.74 -5.26 -4.92
C GLN A 348 7.69 -4.79 -6.38
N ASP A 349 7.22 -3.58 -6.67
CA ASP A 349 6.95 -3.08 -8.04
C ASP A 349 8.19 -2.59 -8.79
N LEU A 350 9.27 -2.28 -8.07
CA LEU A 350 10.52 -1.72 -8.60
C LEU A 350 10.30 -0.42 -9.39
N GLY A 351 9.22 0.33 -9.11
CA GLY A 351 8.87 1.56 -9.82
C GLY A 351 9.64 2.80 -9.34
N GLY A 352 10.17 2.77 -8.12
CA GLY A 352 10.82 3.93 -7.50
C GLY A 352 9.87 5.12 -7.40
N GLY A 353 10.37 6.32 -7.69
CA GLY A 353 9.58 7.56 -7.68
C GLY A 353 8.48 7.66 -8.73
N LEU A 354 8.46 6.76 -9.73
CA LEU A 354 7.32 6.64 -10.64
C LEU A 354 6.11 5.97 -9.99
N ALA A 355 6.32 5.25 -8.88
CA ALA A 355 5.26 4.57 -8.12
C ALA A 355 4.87 5.31 -6.81
N TRP A 356 5.36 6.53 -6.60
CA TRP A 356 4.94 7.34 -5.46
C TRP A 356 3.47 7.77 -5.57
N PRO A 357 2.80 8.12 -4.44
CA PRO A 357 1.45 8.66 -4.47
C PRO A 357 1.29 9.88 -5.39
N THR A 358 2.36 10.68 -5.48
CA THR A 358 2.54 11.69 -6.52
C THR A 358 3.74 11.27 -7.35
N PRO A 359 3.53 10.63 -8.51
CA PRO A 359 4.61 10.20 -9.39
C PRO A 359 5.46 11.38 -9.86
N LEU A 360 6.73 11.11 -10.15
CA LEU A 360 7.62 12.08 -10.82
C LEU A 360 7.01 12.51 -12.16
N ASP A 361 6.86 13.82 -12.35
CA ASP A 361 6.34 14.34 -13.62
C ASP A 361 7.40 14.28 -14.75
N THR A 362 6.99 14.52 -16.00
CA THR A 362 7.89 14.44 -17.16
C THR A 362 9.08 15.40 -17.07
N THR A 363 8.92 16.57 -16.43
CA THR A 363 10.02 17.53 -16.24
C THR A 363 11.04 17.00 -15.25
N GLN A 364 10.58 16.44 -14.13
CA GLN A 364 11.43 15.81 -13.12
C GLN A 364 12.14 14.58 -13.70
N GLN A 365 11.42 13.73 -14.45
CA GLN A 365 12.01 12.57 -15.10
C GLN A 365 13.11 12.97 -16.09
N GLN A 366 12.86 14.01 -16.91
CA GLN A 366 13.88 14.55 -17.83
C GLN A 366 15.10 15.09 -17.07
N ALA A 367 14.90 15.83 -15.97
CA ALA A 367 15.99 16.33 -15.15
C ALA A 367 16.83 15.21 -14.52
N ILE A 368 16.20 14.12 -14.07
CA ILE A 368 16.89 12.93 -13.56
C ILE A 368 17.67 12.25 -14.69
N TYR A 369 17.05 12.07 -15.86
CA TYR A 369 17.71 11.52 -17.04
C TYR A 369 18.97 12.31 -17.40
N ASP A 370 18.88 13.63 -17.51
CA ASP A 370 19.99 14.51 -17.85
C ASP A 370 21.07 14.47 -16.75
N ALA A 371 20.66 14.46 -15.48
CA ALA A 371 21.61 14.41 -14.37
C ALA A 371 22.49 13.16 -14.39
N VAL A 372 21.92 12.02 -14.75
CA VAL A 372 22.64 10.74 -14.88
C VAL A 372 23.45 10.69 -16.17
N SER A 373 22.81 10.99 -17.30
CA SER A 373 23.40 10.82 -18.64
C SER A 373 24.61 11.73 -18.87
N TYR A 374 24.63 12.91 -18.24
CA TYR A 374 25.73 13.87 -18.32
C TYR A 374 26.65 13.87 -17.09
N ASN A 375 26.51 12.90 -16.17
CA ASN A 375 27.21 12.88 -14.87
C ASN A 375 27.19 14.24 -14.15
N ALA A 376 26.05 14.95 -14.18
CA ALA A 376 25.93 16.29 -13.60
C ALA A 376 25.89 16.27 -12.05
N MET A 377 26.15 15.11 -11.44
CA MET A 377 26.33 14.91 -9.99
C MET A 377 27.81 14.81 -9.61
N GLY A 378 28.73 14.72 -10.58
CA GLY A 378 30.17 14.69 -10.33
C GLY A 378 30.63 13.45 -9.55
N LEU A 379 30.00 12.30 -9.79
CA LEU A 379 30.32 11.07 -9.08
C LEU A 379 31.66 10.49 -9.60
N PRO A 380 32.72 10.36 -8.77
CA PRO A 380 34.05 9.95 -9.24
C PRO A 380 34.09 8.54 -9.84
N GLU A 381 33.17 7.69 -9.40
CA GLU A 381 32.97 6.32 -9.91
C GLU A 381 32.53 6.35 -11.39
N PHE A 382 31.87 7.42 -11.84
CA PHE A 382 31.46 7.65 -13.23
C PHE A 382 32.60 7.99 -14.17
N ASP A 383 33.69 8.58 -13.68
CA ASP A 383 34.80 9.02 -14.54
C ASP A 383 35.61 7.84 -15.11
N GLN A 384 35.52 6.67 -14.48
CA GLN A 384 36.24 5.45 -14.87
C GLN A 384 35.44 4.55 -15.83
N LEU A 385 34.16 4.83 -16.01
CA LEU A 385 33.20 3.98 -16.74
C LEU A 385 33.00 4.50 -18.16
N LYS A 386 33.16 3.61 -19.15
CA LYS A 386 33.48 4.01 -20.54
C LYS A 386 32.32 3.90 -21.53
N LEU A 387 31.17 3.33 -21.16
CA LEU A 387 30.06 3.08 -22.08
C LEU A 387 28.67 3.30 -21.44
N SER A 388 27.66 3.54 -22.28
CA SER A 388 26.25 3.87 -21.98
C SER A 388 25.96 5.28 -21.42
N GLN A 389 24.83 5.84 -21.87
CA GLN A 389 24.33 7.18 -21.50
C GLN A 389 23.06 7.06 -20.65
N ASN A 390 22.96 6.07 -19.74
CA ASN A 390 21.86 5.98 -18.76
C ASN A 390 22.24 5.16 -17.51
N ALA A 391 21.38 5.19 -16.48
CA ALA A 391 21.65 4.56 -15.18
C ALA A 391 21.90 3.05 -15.26
N PHE A 392 21.13 2.32 -16.08
CA PHE A 392 21.23 0.87 -16.13
C PHE A 392 22.54 0.42 -16.79
N GLY A 393 22.90 1.02 -17.92
CA GLY A 393 24.16 0.69 -18.57
C GLY A 393 25.37 1.06 -17.71
N TYR A 394 25.28 2.15 -16.93
CA TYR A 394 26.29 2.55 -15.95
C TYR A 394 26.43 1.50 -14.83
N LEU A 395 25.34 1.21 -14.11
CA LEU A 395 25.37 0.32 -12.95
C LEU A 395 25.73 -1.12 -13.31
N THR A 396 25.36 -1.58 -14.51
CA THR A 396 25.67 -2.95 -14.92
C THR A 396 27.13 -3.19 -15.29
N GLN A 397 27.95 -2.13 -15.43
CA GLN A 397 29.40 -2.28 -15.58
C GLN A 397 30.12 -2.57 -14.27
N THR A 398 29.50 -2.24 -13.14
CA THR A 398 30.12 -2.41 -11.81
C THR A 398 29.83 -3.78 -11.20
N ILE A 399 29.12 -4.65 -11.91
CA ILE A 399 28.68 -5.95 -11.41
C ILE A 399 28.90 -7.04 -12.47
N GLN A 400 29.26 -8.23 -12.00
CA GLN A 400 29.29 -9.44 -12.82
C GLN A 400 28.20 -10.40 -12.36
N TRP A 401 27.33 -10.75 -13.28
CA TRP A 401 26.24 -11.69 -13.06
C TRP A 401 26.70 -13.13 -13.29
N SER A 402 26.24 -14.04 -12.45
CA SER A 402 26.24 -15.46 -12.77
C SER A 402 25.08 -15.80 -13.72
N GLU A 403 25.20 -16.90 -14.45
CA GLU A 403 24.11 -17.40 -15.32
C GLU A 403 22.83 -17.70 -14.52
N ALA A 404 22.97 -18.15 -13.27
CA ALA A 404 21.84 -18.40 -12.38
C ALA A 404 21.10 -17.11 -12.01
N GLU A 405 21.82 -16.00 -11.81
CA GLU A 405 21.21 -14.71 -11.49
C GLU A 405 20.48 -14.10 -12.68
N LEU A 406 21.01 -14.26 -13.90
CA LEU A 406 20.30 -13.80 -15.10
C LEU A 406 19.01 -14.57 -15.36
N LYS A 407 18.86 -15.78 -14.80
CA LYS A 407 17.61 -16.56 -14.80
C LYS A 407 16.59 -16.09 -13.75
N ASP A 408 17.03 -15.30 -12.76
CA ASP A 408 16.16 -14.62 -11.81
C ASP A 408 16.42 -13.09 -11.85
N PRO A 409 15.90 -12.41 -12.89
CA PRO A 409 16.15 -10.97 -13.09
C PRO A 409 15.76 -10.12 -11.89
N ARG A 410 14.74 -10.54 -11.13
CA ARG A 410 14.29 -9.83 -9.93
C ARG A 410 15.38 -9.84 -8.85
N GLN A 411 15.94 -11.01 -8.55
CA GLN A 411 17.04 -11.10 -7.58
C GLN A 411 18.29 -10.38 -8.07
N ALA A 412 18.56 -10.43 -9.38
CA ALA A 412 19.64 -9.64 -9.98
C ALA A 412 19.45 -8.13 -9.72
N ILE A 413 18.24 -7.58 -9.93
CA ILE A 413 17.94 -6.17 -9.63
C ILE A 413 18.14 -5.87 -8.14
N LEU A 414 17.63 -6.71 -7.24
CA LEU A 414 17.80 -6.50 -5.80
C LEU A 414 19.28 -6.50 -5.39
N ARG A 415 20.12 -7.31 -6.04
CA ARG A 415 21.58 -7.28 -5.85
C ARG A 415 22.21 -6.03 -6.46
N LEU A 416 21.74 -5.57 -7.63
CA LEU A 416 22.21 -4.33 -8.27
C LEU A 416 22.04 -3.13 -7.34
N LEU A 417 20.85 -3.00 -6.75
CA LEU A 417 20.50 -1.92 -5.83
C LEU A 417 21.38 -1.89 -4.58
N GLN A 418 21.93 -3.04 -4.18
CA GLN A 418 22.83 -3.16 -3.04
C GLN A 418 24.31 -2.88 -3.38
N SER A 419 24.64 -2.66 -4.66
CA SER A 419 26.02 -2.35 -5.05
C SER A 419 26.44 -0.96 -4.56
N PRO A 420 27.73 -0.75 -4.22
CA PRO A 420 28.23 0.57 -3.82
C PRO A 420 27.90 1.67 -4.85
N ALA A 421 28.06 1.38 -6.14
CA ALA A 421 27.77 2.33 -7.22
C ALA A 421 26.27 2.72 -7.28
N ALA A 422 25.36 1.79 -6.99
CA ALA A 422 23.93 2.09 -6.89
C ALA A 422 23.64 2.97 -5.68
N GLN A 423 24.23 2.66 -4.52
CA GLN A 423 24.03 3.46 -3.30
C GLN A 423 24.55 4.89 -3.48
N SER A 424 25.76 5.07 -4.01
CA SER A 424 26.33 6.38 -4.35
C SER A 424 25.43 7.18 -5.31
N LEU A 425 24.90 6.52 -6.35
CA LEU A 425 23.98 7.14 -7.31
C LEU A 425 22.67 7.59 -6.63
N GLY A 426 22.07 6.73 -5.81
CA GLY A 426 20.82 7.03 -5.12
C GLY A 426 20.95 8.17 -4.12
N GLU A 427 22.05 8.22 -3.36
CA GLU A 427 22.34 9.30 -2.42
C GLU A 427 22.51 10.63 -3.17
N ALA A 428 23.30 10.64 -4.24
CA ALA A 428 23.50 11.85 -5.04
C ALA A 428 22.21 12.37 -5.69
N LEU A 429 21.35 11.47 -6.19
CA LEU A 429 20.05 11.84 -6.75
C LEU A 429 19.13 12.40 -5.67
N ARG A 430 19.02 11.72 -4.52
CA ARG A 430 18.21 12.18 -3.39
C ARG A 430 18.64 13.57 -2.95
N ASP A 431 19.93 13.79 -2.78
CA ASP A 431 20.48 15.05 -2.29
C ASP A 431 20.32 16.17 -3.32
N LYS A 432 20.48 15.87 -4.61
CA LYS A 432 20.31 16.85 -5.70
C LYS A 432 18.86 17.31 -5.89
N PHE A 433 17.90 16.42 -5.70
CA PHE A 433 16.47 16.70 -5.91
C PHE A 433 15.70 16.95 -4.61
N GLU A 434 16.39 16.92 -3.46
CA GLU A 434 15.84 17.17 -2.11
C GLU A 434 14.55 16.37 -1.77
N GLY A 435 14.33 15.20 -2.40
CA GLY A 435 13.04 14.53 -2.28
C GLY A 435 12.99 13.37 -1.26
N VAL A 436 11.77 12.99 -0.93
CA VAL A 436 11.41 12.25 0.30
C VAL A 436 11.58 10.72 0.23
N GLY A 437 11.99 10.18 -0.92
CA GLY A 437 12.17 8.74 -1.15
C GLY A 437 13.46 8.15 -0.57
N SER A 438 13.51 6.82 -0.45
CA SER A 438 14.72 6.09 -0.07
C SER A 438 15.80 6.18 -1.16
N VAL A 439 17.05 5.89 -0.81
CA VAL A 439 18.17 5.83 -1.77
C VAL A 439 17.82 4.88 -2.92
N GLU A 440 17.24 3.72 -2.61
CA GLU A 440 16.79 2.74 -3.59
C GLU A 440 15.68 3.26 -4.50
N ASP A 441 14.72 4.04 -3.99
CA ASP A 441 13.65 4.62 -4.82
C ASP A 441 14.23 5.54 -5.90
N TRP A 442 15.26 6.32 -5.55
CA TRP A 442 15.94 7.20 -6.48
C TRP A 442 16.74 6.42 -7.54
N VAL A 443 17.43 5.35 -7.14
CA VAL A 443 18.11 4.46 -8.10
C VAL A 443 17.10 3.81 -9.04
N LEU A 444 16.00 3.27 -8.51
CA LEU A 444 14.94 2.66 -9.30
C LEU A 444 14.32 3.67 -10.26
N SER A 445 14.08 4.91 -9.83
CA SER A 445 13.61 5.99 -10.70
C SER A 445 14.55 6.19 -11.89
N ALA A 446 15.86 6.34 -11.63
CA ALA A 446 16.85 6.55 -12.66
C ALA A 446 16.99 5.35 -13.61
N LEU A 447 16.88 4.12 -13.07
CA LEU A 447 16.88 2.89 -13.85
C LEU A 447 15.67 2.80 -14.78
N GLN A 448 14.46 3.05 -14.26
CA GLN A 448 13.22 3.02 -15.04
C GLN A 448 13.22 4.07 -16.15
N ILE A 449 13.57 5.31 -15.79
CA ILE A 449 13.66 6.43 -16.74
C ILE A 449 14.71 6.14 -17.82
N GLY A 450 15.88 5.66 -17.42
CA GLY A 450 16.98 5.38 -18.35
C GLY A 450 16.66 4.24 -19.33
N LEU A 451 16.04 3.15 -18.86
CA LEU A 451 15.64 2.02 -19.70
C LEU A 451 14.47 2.36 -20.62
N ASN A 452 13.57 3.25 -20.19
CA ASN A 452 12.40 3.66 -20.95
C ASN A 452 12.50 5.12 -21.46
N GLN A 453 13.70 5.58 -21.80
CA GLN A 453 13.97 6.96 -22.22
C GLN A 453 13.15 7.40 -23.46
N ASP A 454 12.78 6.46 -24.34
CA ASP A 454 11.94 6.74 -25.51
C ASP A 454 10.56 7.33 -25.12
N ALA A 455 10.03 6.94 -23.95
CA ALA A 455 8.77 7.47 -23.44
C ALA A 455 8.86 8.97 -23.09
N LEU A 456 10.05 9.48 -22.74
CA LEU A 456 10.27 10.91 -22.51
C LEU A 456 10.23 11.72 -23.80
N TRP A 457 10.85 11.19 -24.86
CA TRP A 457 10.96 11.89 -26.15
C TRP A 457 9.74 11.72 -27.05
N LYS A 458 9.00 10.63 -26.86
CA LYS A 458 7.83 10.26 -27.65
C LYS A 458 6.66 9.84 -26.76
N PRO A 459 6.11 10.76 -25.94
CA PRO A 459 5.02 10.45 -25.01
C PRO A 459 3.72 9.99 -25.70
N GLY A 460 3.61 10.21 -27.02
CA GLY A 460 2.50 9.69 -27.83
C GLY A 460 2.56 8.20 -28.14
N GLU A 461 3.73 7.55 -28.07
CA GLU A 461 3.92 6.12 -28.41
C GLU A 461 3.63 5.20 -27.19
N LYS A 462 2.40 5.26 -26.68
CA LYS A 462 1.98 4.61 -25.41
C LYS A 462 2.06 3.08 -25.38
N ASN A 463 2.16 2.44 -26.55
CA ASN A 463 2.23 0.99 -26.71
C ASN A 463 3.66 0.42 -26.63
N LYS A 464 4.68 1.29 -26.46
CA LYS A 464 6.08 0.89 -26.42
C LYS A 464 6.65 0.88 -25.01
N VAL A 465 7.51 -0.10 -24.77
CA VAL A 465 8.31 -0.22 -23.55
C VAL A 465 9.76 -0.40 -23.97
N ALA A 466 10.62 0.52 -23.54
CA ALA A 466 12.04 0.56 -23.92
C ALA A 466 12.26 0.48 -25.44
N GLY A 467 11.44 1.23 -26.20
CA GLY A 467 11.49 1.28 -27.67
C GLY A 467 10.85 0.08 -28.40
N PHE A 468 10.42 -0.96 -27.68
CA PHE A 468 9.78 -2.15 -28.25
C PHE A 468 8.25 -2.05 -28.17
N ASP A 469 7.56 -2.22 -29.30
CA ASP A 469 6.09 -2.25 -29.37
C ASP A 469 5.55 -3.60 -28.89
N LEU A 470 4.97 -3.63 -27.67
CA LEU A 470 4.36 -4.84 -27.12
C LEU A 470 3.14 -5.28 -27.94
N SER A 471 2.46 -4.34 -28.60
CA SER A 471 1.26 -4.55 -29.43
C SER A 471 1.56 -4.83 -30.91
N ALA A 472 2.82 -5.06 -31.27
CA ALA A 472 3.23 -5.35 -32.64
C ALA A 472 2.45 -6.54 -33.23
N ARG A 473 2.15 -6.49 -34.54
CA ARG A 473 1.29 -7.49 -35.21
C ARG A 473 1.83 -8.91 -35.09
N GLU A 474 3.14 -9.05 -35.01
CA GLU A 474 3.86 -10.32 -34.87
C GLU A 474 3.59 -11.00 -33.51
N ASN A 475 3.19 -10.22 -32.51
CA ASN A 475 2.88 -10.71 -31.16
C ASN A 475 1.44 -11.20 -31.03
N TRP A 476 0.53 -10.82 -31.93
CA TRP A 476 -0.89 -11.17 -31.83
C TRP A 476 -1.09 -12.68 -31.85
N GLY A 477 -1.87 -13.20 -30.90
CA GLY A 477 -2.13 -14.63 -30.76
C GLY A 477 -0.90 -15.46 -30.34
N LYS A 478 0.21 -14.83 -29.96
CA LYS A 478 1.38 -15.52 -29.40
C LYS A 478 1.31 -15.63 -27.88
N PRO A 479 1.89 -16.67 -27.26
CA PRO A 479 2.04 -16.75 -25.81
C PRO A 479 2.71 -15.51 -25.23
N LEU A 480 2.37 -15.10 -24.00
CA LEU A 480 3.00 -13.93 -23.36
C LEU A 480 4.53 -14.09 -23.20
N SER A 481 4.99 -15.33 -23.00
CA SER A 481 6.41 -15.69 -22.98
C SER A 481 7.14 -15.36 -24.29
N PHE A 482 6.44 -15.41 -25.44
CA PHE A 482 6.99 -15.00 -26.73
C PHE A 482 7.20 -13.48 -26.78
N VAL A 483 6.25 -12.70 -26.27
CA VAL A 483 6.33 -11.23 -26.22
C VAL A 483 7.48 -10.78 -25.31
N LEU A 484 7.58 -11.39 -24.12
CA LEU A 484 8.69 -11.16 -23.18
C LEU A 484 10.05 -11.48 -23.82
N LYS A 485 10.14 -12.61 -24.54
CA LYS A 485 11.34 -12.98 -25.28
C LYS A 485 11.66 -11.94 -26.37
N GLY A 486 10.66 -11.44 -27.10
CA GLY A 486 10.82 -10.41 -28.12
C GLY A 486 11.43 -9.12 -27.57
N LEU A 487 10.94 -8.64 -26.42
CA LEU A 487 11.54 -7.49 -25.73
C LEU A 487 12.97 -7.78 -25.26
N THR A 488 13.21 -8.97 -24.71
CA THR A 488 14.55 -9.37 -24.25
C THR A 488 15.55 -9.43 -25.41
N ASP A 489 15.15 -10.02 -26.55
CA ASP A 489 15.95 -10.07 -27.77
C ASP A 489 16.21 -8.65 -28.32
N HIS A 490 15.21 -7.77 -28.27
CA HIS A 490 15.37 -6.36 -28.64
C HIS A 490 16.43 -5.67 -27.78
N LEU A 491 16.36 -5.81 -26.46
CA LEU A 491 17.28 -5.18 -25.50
C LEU A 491 18.68 -5.80 -25.49
N SER A 492 18.85 -7.04 -25.96
CA SER A 492 20.16 -7.68 -26.13
C SER A 492 21.10 -6.91 -27.06
N LYS A 493 20.54 -6.15 -28.01
CA LYS A 493 21.31 -5.30 -28.93
C LYS A 493 22.03 -4.17 -28.21
N SER A 494 21.43 -3.65 -27.13
CA SER A 494 21.95 -2.52 -26.36
C SER A 494 22.68 -2.96 -25.09
N TYR A 495 22.23 -4.04 -24.45
CA TYR A 495 22.67 -4.46 -23.11
C TYR A 495 23.32 -5.85 -23.07
N GLY A 496 23.45 -6.53 -24.21
CA GLY A 496 24.09 -7.85 -24.30
C GLY A 496 23.48 -8.86 -23.34
N GLY A 497 24.32 -9.52 -22.54
CA GLY A 497 23.89 -10.51 -21.55
C GLY A 497 23.00 -9.95 -20.42
N ASN A 498 22.95 -8.63 -20.22
CA ASN A 498 22.14 -7.99 -19.19
C ASN A 498 20.66 -7.80 -19.62
N ALA A 499 20.31 -8.19 -20.86
CA ALA A 499 18.99 -7.96 -21.42
C ALA A 499 17.81 -8.53 -20.61
N PRO A 500 17.88 -9.72 -19.96
CA PRO A 500 16.78 -10.20 -19.12
C PRO A 500 16.46 -9.26 -17.95
N VAL A 501 17.50 -8.66 -17.36
CA VAL A 501 17.39 -7.69 -16.27
C VAL A 501 16.84 -6.35 -16.79
N ALA A 502 17.33 -5.91 -17.95
CA ALA A 502 16.87 -4.70 -18.64
C ALA A 502 15.40 -4.80 -19.10
N ALA A 503 14.92 -6.00 -19.44
CA ALA A 503 13.53 -6.26 -19.82
C ALA A 503 12.61 -6.31 -18.59
N TYR A 504 13.06 -6.96 -17.51
CA TYR A 504 12.24 -7.14 -16.30
C TYR A 504 11.86 -5.81 -15.64
N LEU A 505 12.80 -4.87 -15.53
CA LEU A 505 12.61 -3.63 -14.78
C LEU A 505 11.49 -2.73 -15.35
N PRO A 506 11.47 -2.36 -16.65
CA PRO A 506 10.35 -1.57 -17.20
C PRO A 506 9.04 -2.36 -17.25
N LEU A 507 9.09 -3.69 -17.43
CA LEU A 507 7.88 -4.51 -17.36
C LEU A 507 7.27 -4.54 -15.95
N SER A 508 8.07 -4.48 -14.88
CA SER A 508 7.54 -4.55 -13.52
C SER A 508 6.66 -3.37 -13.15
N HIS A 509 6.83 -2.24 -13.83
CA HIS A 509 6.01 -1.05 -13.66
C HIS A 509 4.96 -0.87 -14.76
N HIS A 510 5.29 -1.16 -16.03
CA HIS A 510 4.41 -0.83 -17.17
C HIS A 510 3.54 -1.97 -17.68
N ALA A 511 3.99 -3.23 -17.55
CA ALA A 511 3.24 -4.40 -18.02
C ALA A 511 3.53 -5.64 -17.12
N PRO A 512 3.20 -5.57 -15.82
CA PRO A 512 3.51 -6.64 -14.86
C PRO A 512 2.82 -7.97 -15.21
N GLU A 513 1.78 -7.97 -16.03
CA GLU A 513 1.12 -9.18 -16.54
C GLU A 513 2.05 -10.07 -17.39
N LEU A 514 3.08 -9.48 -18.02
CA LEU A 514 4.09 -10.22 -18.77
C LEU A 514 5.14 -10.88 -17.86
N LEU A 515 5.15 -10.55 -16.57
CA LEU A 515 6.07 -11.11 -15.56
C LEU A 515 5.41 -12.16 -14.65
N VAL A 516 4.12 -12.42 -14.83
CA VAL A 516 3.40 -13.47 -14.09
C VAL A 516 4.02 -14.84 -14.39
N LYS A 517 4.22 -15.65 -13.35
CA LYS A 517 4.86 -16.96 -13.49
C LYS A 517 3.87 -17.99 -14.03
N ASP A 518 4.36 -18.94 -14.82
CA ASP A 518 3.61 -20.10 -15.29
C ASP A 518 2.30 -19.75 -16.02
N VAL A 519 2.29 -18.66 -16.80
CA VAL A 519 1.17 -18.33 -17.69
C VAL A 519 1.08 -19.40 -18.78
N PRO A 520 -0.06 -20.10 -18.93
CA PRO A 520 -0.21 -21.13 -19.96
C PRO A 520 -0.10 -20.56 -21.38
N ASP A 521 0.48 -21.33 -22.31
CA ASP A 521 0.67 -20.90 -23.71
C ASP A 521 -0.62 -20.55 -24.47
N HIS A 522 -1.78 -21.04 -24.00
CA HIS A 522 -3.08 -20.71 -24.59
C HIS A 522 -3.60 -19.32 -24.16
N VAL A 523 -2.99 -18.70 -23.14
CA VAL A 523 -3.22 -17.30 -22.78
C VAL A 523 -2.28 -16.46 -23.64
N THR A 524 -2.79 -16.03 -24.78
CA THR A 524 -2.01 -15.32 -25.81
C THR A 524 -2.29 -13.82 -25.81
N TYR A 525 -1.38 -13.04 -26.38
CA TYR A 525 -1.56 -11.59 -26.53
C TYR A 525 -2.79 -11.30 -27.38
N GLY A 526 -3.69 -10.47 -26.86
CA GLY A 526 -4.99 -10.19 -27.45
C GLY A 526 -6.05 -11.28 -27.25
N SER A 527 -5.81 -12.30 -26.42
CA SER A 527 -6.83 -13.31 -26.10
C SER A 527 -7.75 -12.88 -24.94
N PRO A 528 -8.97 -13.44 -24.81
CA PRO A 528 -9.86 -13.14 -23.69
C PRO A 528 -9.25 -13.53 -22.33
N GLY A 529 -8.46 -14.61 -22.29
CA GLY A 529 -7.73 -15.01 -21.09
C GLY A 529 -6.70 -13.97 -20.66
N TRP A 530 -6.02 -13.32 -21.62
CA TRP A 530 -5.06 -12.25 -21.32
C TRP A 530 -5.76 -10.95 -20.88
N VAL A 531 -6.92 -10.61 -21.47
CA VAL A 531 -7.75 -9.48 -21.00
C VAL A 531 -8.13 -9.64 -19.54
N SER A 532 -8.60 -10.84 -19.16
CA SER A 532 -8.92 -11.16 -17.77
C SER A 532 -7.68 -11.09 -16.87
N LEU A 533 -6.54 -11.63 -17.31
CA LEU A 533 -5.28 -11.55 -16.57
C LEU A 533 -4.86 -10.10 -16.33
N LYS A 534 -4.97 -9.21 -17.33
CA LYS A 534 -4.61 -7.80 -17.21
C LYS A 534 -5.44 -7.10 -16.12
N SER A 535 -6.75 -7.37 -16.06
CA SER A 535 -7.63 -6.86 -15.00
C SER A 535 -7.26 -7.38 -13.61
N ILE A 536 -7.01 -8.70 -13.48
CA ILE A 536 -6.60 -9.30 -12.20
C ILE A 536 -5.28 -8.72 -11.71
N VAL A 537 -4.32 -8.57 -12.62
CA VAL A 537 -3.01 -7.97 -12.33
C VAL A 537 -3.18 -6.52 -11.91
N ALA A 538 -3.94 -5.70 -12.63
CA ALA A 538 -4.16 -4.30 -12.27
C ALA A 538 -4.77 -4.15 -10.86
N LYS A 539 -5.76 -4.98 -10.52
CA LYS A 539 -6.36 -5.03 -9.17
C LYS A 539 -5.36 -5.46 -8.10
N ALA A 540 -4.54 -6.47 -8.38
CA ALA A 540 -3.53 -6.97 -7.46
C ALA A 540 -2.41 -5.92 -7.23
N GLU A 541 -1.98 -5.25 -8.29
CA GLU A 541 -0.96 -4.19 -8.27
C GLU A 541 -1.46 -2.94 -7.53
N MET A 542 -2.76 -2.59 -7.64
CA MET A 542 -3.33 -1.51 -6.83
C MET A 542 -3.29 -1.80 -5.33
N ARG A 543 -3.62 -3.04 -4.92
CA ARG A 543 -3.62 -3.45 -3.51
C ARG A 543 -2.22 -3.64 -2.96
N SER A 544 -1.34 -4.23 -3.76
CA SER A 544 0.02 -4.60 -3.38
C SER A 544 0.96 -4.47 -4.59
N PRO A 545 1.49 -3.27 -4.85
CA PRO A 545 2.36 -3.02 -6.01
C PRO A 545 3.52 -4.02 -6.10
N GLY A 546 3.65 -4.65 -7.26
CA GLY A 546 4.63 -5.63 -7.68
C GLY A 546 4.34 -7.09 -7.32
N VAL A 547 3.20 -7.36 -6.71
CA VAL A 547 2.83 -8.72 -6.29
C VAL A 547 2.63 -9.65 -7.49
N ALA A 548 2.17 -9.14 -8.64
CA ALA A 548 1.83 -9.95 -9.80
C ALA A 548 3.04 -10.74 -10.31
N ALA A 549 4.20 -10.10 -10.38
CA ALA A 549 5.46 -10.72 -10.82
C ALA A 549 5.99 -11.80 -9.84
N THR A 550 5.43 -11.88 -8.63
CA THR A 550 5.84 -12.87 -7.62
C THR A 550 4.97 -14.13 -7.64
N LYS A 551 3.74 -14.04 -8.14
CA LYS A 551 2.72 -15.10 -8.13
C LYS A 551 2.69 -15.87 -9.44
N THR A 552 2.15 -17.09 -9.39
CA THR A 552 1.79 -17.85 -10.59
C THR A 552 0.43 -17.43 -11.13
N TYR A 553 0.16 -17.75 -12.41
CA TYR A 553 -1.13 -17.51 -13.05
C TYR A 553 -2.30 -18.10 -12.24
N GLU A 554 -2.17 -19.34 -11.76
CA GLU A 554 -3.20 -19.99 -10.95
C GLU A 554 -3.41 -19.32 -9.59
N GLN A 555 -2.32 -18.86 -8.96
CA GLN A 555 -2.41 -18.13 -7.68
C GLN A 555 -3.12 -16.80 -7.86
N LEU A 556 -2.82 -16.04 -8.92
CA LEU A 556 -3.49 -14.77 -9.20
C LEU A 556 -4.99 -14.96 -9.48
N LEU A 557 -5.37 -15.99 -10.24
CA LEU A 557 -6.78 -16.30 -10.46
C LEU A 557 -7.51 -16.66 -9.16
N LYS A 558 -6.86 -17.43 -8.28
CA LYS A 558 -7.43 -17.84 -7.00
C LYS A 558 -7.55 -16.68 -6.01
N ASP A 559 -6.57 -15.79 -6.02
CA ASP A 559 -6.47 -14.63 -5.14
C ASP A 559 -7.14 -13.39 -5.75
N ASP A 560 -7.92 -13.52 -6.83
CA ASP A 560 -8.63 -12.39 -7.40
C ASP A 560 -9.71 -11.90 -6.43
N LEU A 561 -9.56 -10.65 -5.98
CA LEU A 561 -10.46 -9.98 -5.07
C LEU A 561 -11.18 -8.86 -5.82
N ARG A 562 -12.48 -8.74 -5.56
CA ARG A 562 -13.30 -7.65 -6.08
C ARG A 562 -12.85 -6.31 -5.47
N PRO A 563 -12.86 -5.21 -6.23
CA PRO A 563 -12.67 -3.89 -5.67
C PRO A 563 -13.65 -3.60 -4.54
N ILE A 564 -13.17 -2.95 -3.48
CA ILE A 564 -13.98 -2.58 -2.33
C ILE A 564 -14.32 -1.09 -2.32
N ASP A 565 -13.73 -0.28 -3.19
CA ASP A 565 -13.90 1.17 -3.28
C ASP A 565 -14.00 1.64 -4.73
N ASP A 566 -14.35 2.91 -4.93
CA ASP A 566 -14.50 3.47 -6.27
C ASP A 566 -13.16 3.53 -7.03
N ALA A 567 -12.05 3.78 -6.33
CA ALA A 567 -10.72 3.79 -6.95
C ALA A 567 -10.40 2.44 -7.59
N GLY A 568 -10.67 1.33 -6.90
CA GLY A 568 -10.43 0.00 -7.43
C GLY A 568 -11.39 -0.40 -8.54
N ILE A 569 -12.64 0.08 -8.50
CA ILE A 569 -13.59 -0.10 -9.60
C ILE A 569 -13.06 0.60 -10.86
N GLN A 570 -12.50 1.81 -10.71
CA GLN A 570 -11.90 2.53 -11.83
C GLN A 570 -10.66 1.82 -12.39
N VAL A 571 -9.80 1.28 -11.52
CA VAL A 571 -8.63 0.48 -11.96
C VAL A 571 -9.08 -0.76 -12.75
N GLU A 572 -10.07 -1.49 -12.25
CA GLU A 572 -10.63 -2.66 -12.95
C GLU A 572 -11.23 -2.27 -14.30
N ALA A 573 -12.01 -1.19 -14.35
CA ALA A 573 -12.65 -0.69 -15.57
C ALA A 573 -11.62 -0.22 -16.62
N LEU A 574 -10.57 0.49 -16.19
CA LEU A 574 -9.51 0.94 -17.10
C LEU A 574 -8.75 -0.24 -17.68
N ALA A 575 -8.38 -1.23 -16.86
CA ALA A 575 -7.69 -2.43 -17.31
C ALA A 575 -8.57 -3.27 -18.26
N ALA A 576 -9.87 -3.35 -17.98
CA ALA A 576 -10.85 -3.99 -18.87
C ALA A 576 -10.94 -3.28 -20.22
N ARG A 577 -11.02 -1.94 -20.22
CA ARG A 577 -11.06 -1.10 -21.44
C ARG A 577 -9.81 -1.28 -22.28
N GLU A 578 -8.63 -1.24 -21.67
CA GLU A 578 -7.36 -1.46 -22.37
C GLU A 578 -7.27 -2.88 -22.95
N GLY A 579 -7.62 -3.88 -22.15
CA GLY A 579 -7.64 -5.28 -22.61
C GLY A 579 -8.59 -5.48 -23.79
N LEU A 580 -9.79 -4.87 -23.74
CA LEU A 580 -10.76 -4.91 -24.84
C LEU A 580 -10.21 -4.29 -26.12
N ILE A 581 -9.52 -3.14 -26.03
CA ILE A 581 -8.85 -2.50 -27.18
C ILE A 581 -7.82 -3.45 -27.78
N HIS A 582 -6.93 -4.01 -26.96
CA HIS A 582 -5.89 -4.91 -27.45
C HIS A 582 -6.46 -6.21 -28.04
N TRP A 583 -7.53 -6.75 -27.46
CA TRP A 583 -8.28 -7.86 -28.04
C TRP A 583 -8.85 -7.48 -29.41
N ALA A 584 -9.55 -6.35 -29.50
CA ALA A 584 -10.20 -5.92 -30.73
C ALA A 584 -9.21 -5.63 -31.87
N VAL A 585 -8.05 -5.06 -31.54
CA VAL A 585 -6.95 -4.87 -32.50
C VAL A 585 -6.40 -6.21 -32.97
N ALA A 586 -6.12 -7.14 -32.06
CA ALA A 586 -5.57 -8.45 -32.40
C ALA A 586 -6.56 -9.32 -33.19
N ASP A 587 -7.85 -9.18 -32.91
CA ASP A 587 -8.94 -9.87 -33.61
C ASP A 587 -9.26 -9.23 -34.98
N GLY A 588 -8.78 -7.99 -35.23
CA GLY A 588 -9.05 -7.22 -36.44
C GLY A 588 -10.40 -6.49 -36.43
N ALA A 589 -11.06 -6.40 -35.28
CA ALA A 589 -12.32 -5.68 -35.08
C ALA A 589 -12.14 -4.14 -35.18
N ILE A 590 -10.99 -3.63 -34.76
CA ILE A 590 -10.58 -2.23 -34.92
C ILE A 590 -9.15 -2.17 -35.48
N GLU A 591 -8.83 -1.10 -36.22
CA GLU A 591 -7.50 -0.92 -36.81
C GLU A 591 -6.47 -0.49 -35.75
N LYS A 592 -5.25 -1.09 -35.77
CA LYS A 592 -4.14 -0.68 -34.88
C LYS A 592 -3.78 0.78 -35.14
N ARG A 593 -3.75 1.60 -34.08
CA ARG A 593 -3.19 2.95 -34.09
C ARG A 593 -1.83 3.01 -33.42
N GLU A 594 -0.93 3.83 -33.94
CA GLU A 594 0.42 3.99 -33.40
C GLU A 594 0.46 4.75 -32.07
N ASP A 595 -0.51 5.64 -31.84
CA ASP A 595 -0.61 6.43 -30.60
C ASP A 595 -1.46 5.75 -29.50
N ASN A 596 -2.01 4.56 -29.82
CA ASN A 596 -2.92 3.79 -28.98
C ASN A 596 -4.15 4.57 -28.47
N ASN A 597 -4.55 5.67 -29.14
CA ASN A 597 -5.72 6.46 -28.77
C ASN A 597 -6.92 6.08 -29.66
N TYR A 598 -7.95 5.52 -29.03
CA TYR A 598 -9.19 5.11 -29.70
C TYR A 598 -10.35 5.98 -29.20
N THR A 599 -11.27 6.28 -30.11
CA THR A 599 -12.50 7.01 -29.82
C THR A 599 -13.47 6.13 -29.02
N ASP A 600 -14.41 6.76 -28.31
CA ASP A 600 -15.39 6.01 -27.53
C ASP A 600 -16.31 5.17 -28.43
N GLU A 601 -16.62 5.63 -29.65
CA GLU A 601 -17.38 4.86 -30.63
C GLU A 601 -16.63 3.61 -31.12
N GLU A 602 -15.31 3.69 -31.29
CA GLU A 602 -14.48 2.53 -31.64
C GLU A 602 -14.46 1.49 -30.52
N ILE A 603 -14.46 1.94 -29.27
CA ILE A 603 -14.43 1.09 -28.10
C ILE A 603 -15.79 0.45 -27.84
N GLU A 604 -16.88 1.21 -28.02
CA GLU A 604 -18.24 0.67 -27.98
C GLU A 604 -18.40 -0.43 -29.04
N ARG A 605 -17.94 -0.18 -30.28
CA ARG A 605 -17.94 -1.19 -31.34
C ARG A 605 -17.11 -2.43 -30.96
N ALA A 606 -15.92 -2.23 -30.38
CA ALA A 606 -15.10 -3.32 -29.88
C ALA A 606 -15.83 -4.14 -28.81
N GLY A 607 -16.56 -3.49 -27.89
CA GLY A 607 -17.35 -4.13 -26.85
C GLY A 607 -18.49 -4.98 -27.39
N VAL A 608 -19.23 -4.49 -28.37
CA VAL A 608 -20.32 -5.24 -29.03
C VAL A 608 -19.77 -6.50 -29.70
N LEU A 609 -18.70 -6.35 -30.48
CA LEU A 609 -18.05 -7.46 -31.19
C LEU A 609 -17.44 -8.48 -30.23
N ALA A 610 -16.83 -8.02 -29.14
CA ALA A 610 -16.30 -8.90 -28.09
C ALA A 610 -17.42 -9.75 -27.47
N ASN A 611 -18.54 -9.13 -27.13
CA ASN A 611 -19.67 -9.82 -26.53
C ASN A 611 -20.23 -10.90 -27.46
N GLU A 612 -20.49 -10.58 -28.74
CA GLU A 612 -20.94 -11.55 -29.74
C GLU A 612 -19.97 -12.73 -29.88
N ARG A 613 -18.67 -12.45 -29.94
CA ARG A 613 -17.64 -13.47 -30.18
C ARG A 613 -17.38 -14.34 -28.95
N PHE A 614 -17.44 -13.77 -27.75
CA PHE A 614 -17.29 -14.51 -26.49
C PHE A 614 -18.49 -15.42 -26.22
N GLU A 615 -19.70 -14.97 -26.52
CA GLU A 615 -20.91 -15.81 -26.46
C GLU A 615 -20.83 -16.98 -27.44
N LEU A 616 -20.38 -16.74 -28.68
CA LEU A 616 -20.16 -17.81 -29.67
C LEU A 616 -19.10 -18.81 -29.21
N LEU A 617 -17.96 -18.34 -28.67
CA LEU A 617 -16.90 -19.21 -28.14
C LEU A 617 -17.38 -20.04 -26.95
N THR A 618 -18.20 -19.44 -26.07
CA THR A 618 -18.80 -20.13 -24.92
C THR A 618 -19.72 -21.24 -25.40
N THR A 619 -20.64 -20.91 -26.31
CA THR A 619 -21.57 -21.88 -26.91
C THR A 619 -20.83 -23.01 -27.62
N ALA A 620 -19.79 -22.69 -28.40
CA ALA A 620 -18.98 -23.69 -29.10
C ALA A 620 -18.21 -24.60 -28.11
N SER A 621 -17.65 -24.04 -27.04
CA SER A 621 -16.97 -24.80 -25.98
C SER A 621 -17.94 -25.72 -25.24
N GLU A 622 -19.16 -25.27 -24.92
CA GLU A 622 -20.19 -26.10 -24.32
C GLU A 622 -20.64 -27.24 -25.25
N ALA A 623 -20.85 -26.94 -26.53
CA ALA A 623 -21.18 -27.93 -27.54
C ALA A 623 -20.07 -28.99 -27.68
N GLN A 624 -18.80 -28.59 -27.67
CA GLN A 624 -17.65 -29.51 -27.71
C GLN A 624 -17.56 -30.39 -26.47
N ARG A 625 -17.95 -29.89 -25.29
CA ARG A 625 -17.96 -30.64 -24.02
C ARG A 625 -19.18 -31.55 -23.87
N THR A 626 -20.18 -31.40 -24.72
CA THR A 626 -21.36 -32.26 -24.72
C THR A 626 -20.98 -33.62 -25.29
N ILE A 627 -21.15 -34.69 -24.51
CA ILE A 627 -20.90 -36.06 -24.97
C ILE A 627 -21.89 -36.36 -26.10
N LEU A 628 -21.40 -36.52 -27.33
CA LEU A 628 -22.20 -37.06 -28.42
C LEU A 628 -22.44 -38.54 -28.17
N HIS A 629 -23.59 -38.90 -27.60
CA HIS A 629 -24.01 -40.30 -27.54
C HIS A 629 -24.08 -40.87 -28.95
N SER A 630 -23.44 -42.02 -29.16
CA SER A 630 -23.56 -42.72 -30.44
C SER A 630 -25.03 -43.10 -30.69
N ARG A 631 -25.46 -43.16 -31.96
CA ARG A 631 -26.83 -43.63 -32.31
C ARG A 631 -27.13 -45.01 -31.70
N SER A 632 -26.10 -45.83 -31.49
CA SER A 632 -26.15 -47.09 -30.77
C SER A 632 -26.53 -46.93 -29.29
N GLU A 633 -25.91 -46.00 -28.57
CA GLU A 633 -26.20 -45.73 -27.15
C GLU A 633 -27.57 -45.08 -26.95
N LEU A 634 -27.99 -44.18 -27.84
CA LEU A 634 -29.35 -43.65 -27.84
C LEU A 634 -30.39 -44.75 -28.11
N GLY A 635 -30.12 -45.63 -29.08
CA GLY A 635 -30.96 -46.81 -29.35
C GLY A 635 -31.05 -47.77 -28.16
N LEU A 636 -29.94 -48.00 -27.45
CA LEU A 636 -29.89 -48.81 -26.24
C LEU A 636 -30.61 -48.18 -25.05
N SER A 637 -30.58 -46.85 -24.91
CA SER A 637 -31.34 -46.15 -23.86
C SER A 637 -32.85 -46.18 -24.10
N ILE A 638 -33.28 -46.14 -25.37
CA ILE A 638 -34.70 -46.26 -25.74
C ILE A 638 -35.19 -47.71 -25.53
N LEU A 639 -34.36 -48.71 -25.82
CA LEU A 639 -34.67 -50.12 -25.61
C LEU A 639 -34.61 -50.56 -24.13
N ARG A 640 -34.05 -49.75 -23.24
CA ARG A 640 -33.94 -50.02 -21.79
C ARG A 640 -34.89 -49.17 -20.92
N ALA A 641 -35.66 -48.28 -21.51
CA ALA A 641 -36.72 -47.58 -20.79
C ALA A 641 -37.89 -48.57 -20.53
N PRO A 642 -38.40 -48.68 -19.28
CA PRO A 642 -39.42 -49.66 -18.91
C PRO A 642 -40.80 -49.39 -19.52
#